data_AF-A0AAV7XGM6-F1
#
_entry.id   AF-A0AAV7XGM6-F1
#
_cell.length_a   1.000
_cell.length_b   1.000
_cell.length_c   1.000
_cell.angle_alpha   90.00
_cell.angle_beta   90.00
_cell.angle_gamma   90.00
#
_symmetry.space_group_name_H-M   'P 1'
#
loop_
_entity.id
_entity.type
_entity.pdbx_description
1 polymer ?
#
loop_
_entity_poly.entity_id
_entity_poly.type
_entity_poly.pdbx_seq_one_letter_code
_entity_poly.pdbx_strand_id
1 'polypeptide(L)'
;MVVVNDGWGKNLAVPLTETFSCLTSSNEMASRGVLTCRFNSHPFQERNLILDQPVKIGRSVARAKPAANNAIFDCKVLSRNHALLWYDTGKFYLQDTKSSNGTFVNNHRLGKGGEESAPREVCSGDIVQFGVDVMENAGKVTHGCIIATLRLYLPDGKEAKASPSTVNSQESVGLEELYALNSYLQEALQRENQLEKKIHTLQRLLEDLRKSCDLGWKALIDEDRLLSRVEILECQLQTYAKNATEDILRDELRKLQEDKINYQGTAKQGLQKVLEEKLEAVQKLQDLEDSKTSVELQCNGLKQLLAKSQQDLKELAQKYSQQSVKLNSTEEQHQESMQALEEEKKQLQSLLEEQIKAERALQAKLERLQADGDLTQQQLEAVQTHLSGLECGVTMDLILQRISDTLKVELKERLDNTELISEEDQMSKKELDNAGNNTNSIHRLKATIAMQNEMLASMREKERENEKQNEQLNAELRKVQAVMDRLGDNTEDSHSQVNNRESEDSEVLKKLQWDAQQNEKQLRNGVDVVAQIEAQLSKLQQDEKFVRNGPESLAVLEGQLAKLQQDQKVLQPALDERNEQCKRLTHKVEELEEEIVMLRERFSQCNVERTILSQDLRNLQACSSQTAASRIIMPGLVVMFAIIVFFWLHF
;
A
#
# COMPACT_ATOMS: atom_id res chain seq x y z
N MET A 1 -46.73 1.75 6.55
CA MET A 1 -46.18 2.48 7.72
C MET A 1 -44.67 2.36 7.61
N VAL A 2 -44.00 3.48 7.25
CA VAL A 2 -42.62 3.95 7.60
C VAL A 2 -41.55 2.90 7.94
N VAL A 3 -40.29 2.88 7.47
CA VAL A 3 -39.46 3.59 6.47
C VAL A 3 -38.25 2.66 6.23
N VAL A 4 -37.80 2.57 4.99
CA VAL A 4 -36.60 1.86 4.50
C VAL A 4 -35.35 2.68 4.84
N ASN A 5 -34.26 2.03 5.27
CA ASN A 5 -32.96 2.69 5.40
C ASN A 5 -31.89 1.87 4.66
N ASP A 6 -31.51 2.37 3.48
CA ASP A 6 -30.47 1.84 2.61
C ASP A 6 -29.20 2.68 2.71
N GLY A 7 -28.06 1.98 2.72
CA GLY A 7 -26.99 2.21 1.75
C GLY A 7 -26.21 3.52 1.84
N TRP A 8 -25.12 3.49 2.61
CA TRP A 8 -23.98 4.38 2.40
C TRP A 8 -23.11 3.88 1.25
N GLY A 9 -22.78 4.78 0.32
CA GLY A 9 -21.65 4.59 -0.60
C GLY A 9 -21.92 5.16 -1.98
N LYS A 10 -21.49 6.41 -2.23
CA LYS A 10 -21.01 6.86 -3.53
C LYS A 10 -20.17 8.14 -3.38
N ASN A 11 -18.87 7.94 -3.62
CA ASN A 11 -17.85 8.81 -4.20
C ASN A 11 -18.22 10.30 -4.42
N LEU A 12 -17.43 11.16 -3.76
CA LEU A 12 -17.21 12.54 -4.17
C LEU A 12 -16.53 12.57 -5.54
N ALA A 13 -17.27 12.98 -6.56
CA ALA A 13 -16.71 13.71 -7.69
C ALA A 13 -16.88 15.20 -7.39
N VAL A 14 -15.77 15.93 -7.40
CA VAL A 14 -15.72 17.39 -7.34
C VAL A 14 -16.30 17.95 -8.65
N PRO A 15 -17.15 18.98 -8.57
CA PRO A 15 -16.98 20.10 -9.48
C PRO A 15 -16.88 21.41 -8.71
N LEU A 16 -15.83 22.16 -9.06
CA LEU A 16 -15.74 23.60 -8.88
C LEU A 16 -17.04 24.27 -9.31
N THR A 17 -17.72 24.92 -8.39
CA THR A 17 -18.55 26.09 -8.71
C THR A 17 -18.45 27.08 -7.57
N GLU A 18 -17.82 28.20 -7.92
CA GLU A 18 -17.78 29.43 -7.15
C GLU A 18 -19.19 29.82 -6.69
N THR A 19 -19.34 30.05 -5.39
CA THR A 19 -20.40 30.88 -4.86
C THR A 19 -19.79 31.82 -3.82
N PHE A 20 -19.13 32.86 -4.33
CA PHE A 20 -18.98 34.11 -3.59
C PHE A 20 -20.38 34.69 -3.40
N SER A 21 -20.90 34.64 -2.17
CA SER A 21 -22.02 35.48 -1.75
C SER A 21 -21.55 36.52 -0.75
N CYS A 22 -21.63 37.75 -1.24
CA CYS A 22 -21.28 39.02 -0.65
C CYS A 22 -21.88 39.24 0.75
N LEU A 23 -21.03 39.58 1.72
CA LEU A 23 -21.41 40.42 2.85
C LEU A 23 -20.71 41.78 2.68
N THR A 24 -21.51 42.71 2.15
CA THR A 24 -21.55 44.14 2.48
C THR A 24 -20.21 44.86 2.62
N SER A 25 -19.93 45.64 1.58
CA SER A 25 -19.11 46.85 1.60
C SER A 25 -19.46 47.75 2.79
N SER A 26 -18.65 47.64 3.85
CA SER A 26 -18.28 48.75 4.71
C SER A 26 -16.75 48.79 4.64
N ASN A 27 -16.25 49.89 4.08
CA ASN A 27 -14.83 50.13 3.89
C ASN A 27 -14.22 50.54 5.23
N GLU A 28 -14.19 49.61 6.19
CA GLU A 28 -13.40 49.74 7.42
C GLU A 28 -12.10 48.95 7.20
N MET A 29 -10.99 49.68 7.19
CA MET A 29 -9.62 49.16 7.24
C MET A 29 -9.40 48.45 8.59
N ALA A 30 -10.05 47.31 8.78
CA ALA A 30 -10.06 46.57 10.03
C ALA A 30 -9.12 45.36 9.91
N SER A 31 -8.26 45.19 10.92
CA SER A 31 -7.41 44.01 11.05
C SER A 31 -8.27 42.75 11.26
N ARG A 32 -7.94 41.64 10.59
CA ARG A 32 -8.74 40.41 10.65
C ARG A 32 -7.88 39.20 11.01
N GLY A 33 -8.47 38.24 11.72
CA GLY A 33 -7.85 36.96 12.02
C GLY A 33 -8.81 35.81 11.76
N VAL A 34 -8.35 34.77 11.08
CA VAL A 34 -9.11 33.57 10.77
C VAL A 34 -8.54 32.38 11.53
N LEU A 35 -9.37 31.71 12.33
CA LEU A 35 -9.01 30.49 13.04
C LEU A 35 -9.61 29.29 12.32
N THR A 36 -8.74 28.43 11.77
CA THR A 36 -9.12 27.21 11.04
C THR A 36 -8.89 25.98 11.90
N CYS A 37 -9.91 25.13 12.06
CA CYS A 37 -9.83 23.91 12.88
C CYS A 37 -8.86 22.89 12.28
N ARG A 38 -7.96 22.32 13.09
CA ARG A 38 -7.10 21.20 12.67
C ARG A 38 -7.75 19.85 12.96
N PHE A 39 -7.25 18.79 12.31
CA PHE A 39 -7.76 17.41 12.43
C PHE A 39 -7.65 16.83 13.84
N ASN A 40 -6.65 17.26 14.62
CA ASN A 40 -6.40 16.83 15.99
C ASN A 40 -7.06 17.76 17.04
N SER A 41 -7.88 18.71 16.62
CA SER A 41 -8.64 19.60 17.51
C SER A 41 -10.00 19.00 17.88
N HIS A 42 -10.54 19.41 19.02
CA HIS A 42 -11.97 19.37 19.26
C HIS A 42 -12.71 20.16 18.15
N PRO A 43 -13.75 19.60 17.50
CA PRO A 43 -14.35 20.19 16.32
C PRO A 43 -14.93 21.59 16.55
N PHE A 44 -14.61 22.54 15.68
CA PHE A 44 -15.26 23.84 15.63
C PHE A 44 -15.32 24.39 14.19
N GLN A 45 -16.32 25.23 13.91
CA GLN A 45 -16.42 25.94 12.63
C GLN A 45 -15.43 27.11 12.57
N GLU A 46 -14.88 27.36 11.38
CA GLU A 46 -13.94 28.46 11.13
C GLU A 46 -14.44 29.81 11.68
N ARG A 47 -13.54 30.55 12.33
CA ARG A 47 -13.86 31.83 12.97
C ARG A 47 -13.16 32.99 12.29
N ASN A 48 -13.93 34.01 11.91
CA ASN A 48 -13.51 35.25 11.29
C ASN A 48 -13.60 36.39 12.31
N LEU A 49 -12.45 36.78 12.87
CA LEU A 49 -12.35 37.75 13.96
C LEU A 49 -11.92 39.11 13.43
N ILE A 50 -12.52 40.17 13.96
CA ILE A 50 -12.06 41.54 13.77
C ILE A 50 -11.17 41.89 14.96
N LEU A 51 -9.92 42.25 14.73
CA LEU A 51 -8.86 42.32 15.74
C LEU A 51 -8.47 43.74 16.16
N ASP A 52 -9.22 44.76 15.73
CA ASP A 52 -8.99 46.16 16.10
C ASP A 52 -9.20 46.44 17.59
N GLN A 53 -10.00 45.60 18.24
CA GLN A 53 -10.14 45.55 19.69
C GLN A 53 -9.72 44.17 20.20
N PRO A 54 -9.24 44.04 21.45
CA PRO A 54 -8.88 42.76 22.01
C PRO A 54 -10.03 41.75 22.00
N VAL A 55 -9.88 40.70 21.20
CA VAL A 55 -10.85 39.62 21.09
C VAL A 55 -10.58 38.57 22.15
N LYS A 56 -11.61 38.31 22.94
CA LYS A 56 -11.57 37.30 23.98
C LYS A 56 -11.74 35.90 23.42
N ILE A 57 -10.80 35.03 23.76
CA ILE A 57 -10.82 33.59 23.50
C ILE A 57 -11.25 32.87 24.77
N GLY A 58 -12.25 31.98 24.67
CA GLY A 58 -12.68 31.22 25.84
C GLY A 58 -13.88 30.32 25.61
N ARG A 59 -14.34 29.73 26.72
CA ARG A 59 -15.46 28.80 26.72
C ARG A 59 -16.82 29.49 26.63
N SER A 60 -17.76 28.85 25.94
CA SER A 60 -19.19 29.19 25.88
C SER A 60 -19.79 29.39 27.27
N VAL A 61 -20.58 30.46 27.42
CA VAL A 61 -21.36 30.79 28.63
C VAL A 61 -22.74 31.29 28.21
N ALA A 62 -23.71 31.31 29.13
CA ALA A 62 -25.09 31.72 28.81
C ALA A 62 -25.22 33.07 28.08
N ARG A 63 -24.30 34.02 28.35
CA ARG A 63 -24.26 35.35 27.73
C ARG A 63 -23.45 35.45 26.43
N ALA A 64 -22.60 34.47 26.12
CA ALA A 64 -21.71 34.48 24.96
C ALA A 64 -21.65 33.08 24.35
N LYS A 65 -22.37 32.90 23.24
CA LYS A 65 -22.45 31.64 22.48
C LYS A 65 -21.40 31.61 21.35
N PRO A 66 -20.96 30.42 20.93
CA PRO A 66 -20.10 30.26 19.77
C PRO A 66 -20.74 30.86 18.51
N ALA A 67 -20.01 31.69 17.79
CA ALA A 67 -20.45 32.27 16.52
C ALA A 67 -19.25 32.44 15.58
N ALA A 68 -19.50 32.49 14.26
CA ALA A 68 -18.44 32.63 13.27
C ALA A 68 -17.60 33.90 13.44
N ASN A 69 -18.13 34.95 14.06
CA ASN A 69 -17.46 36.23 14.27
C ASN A 69 -16.78 36.39 15.65
N ASN A 70 -16.74 35.33 16.48
CA ASN A 70 -16.14 35.38 17.81
C ASN A 70 -15.24 34.17 18.08
N ALA A 71 -14.36 34.30 19.08
CA ALA A 71 -13.45 33.24 19.49
C ALA A 71 -13.96 32.47 20.73
N ILE A 72 -15.27 32.23 20.77
CA ILE A 72 -15.92 31.47 21.84
C ILE A 72 -16.16 30.03 21.39
N PHE A 73 -15.68 29.07 22.18
CA PHE A 73 -15.72 27.64 21.86
C PHE A 73 -16.57 26.87 22.86
N ASP A 74 -17.32 25.88 22.38
CA ASP A 74 -18.03 24.94 23.25
C ASP A 74 -17.10 23.80 23.66
N CYS A 75 -16.08 24.11 24.45
CA CYS A 75 -15.04 23.17 24.82
C CYS A 75 -14.80 23.19 26.34
N LYS A 76 -14.98 22.03 26.99
CA LYS A 76 -14.93 21.90 28.46
C LYS A 76 -13.56 22.27 29.03
N VAL A 77 -12.48 21.93 28.32
CA VAL A 77 -11.09 22.13 28.77
C VAL A 77 -10.60 23.57 28.66
N LEU A 78 -11.40 24.48 28.07
CA LEU A 78 -11.10 25.91 28.05
C LEU A 78 -11.65 26.64 29.29
N SER A 79 -10.86 27.57 29.81
CA SER A 79 -11.33 28.62 30.73
C SER A 79 -12.32 29.57 30.04
N ARG A 80 -13.21 30.20 30.81
CA ARG A 80 -14.17 31.22 30.29
C ARG A 80 -13.47 32.45 29.75
N ASN A 81 -12.35 32.83 30.39
CA ASN A 81 -11.37 33.80 29.90
C ASN A 81 -10.09 32.99 29.75
N HIS A 82 -9.76 32.58 28.52
CA HIS A 82 -8.61 31.71 28.27
C HIS A 82 -7.44 32.52 27.76
N ALA A 83 -7.64 33.27 26.68
CA ALA A 83 -6.63 34.11 26.08
C ALA A 83 -7.24 35.37 25.47
N LEU A 84 -6.38 36.31 25.10
CA LEU A 84 -6.71 37.51 24.33
C LEU A 84 -5.87 37.54 23.07
N LEU A 85 -6.52 37.83 21.94
CA LEU A 85 -5.88 38.04 20.65
C LEU A 85 -6.24 39.45 20.15
N TRP A 86 -5.23 40.24 19.79
CA TRP A 86 -5.44 41.60 19.30
C TRP A 86 -4.37 42.01 18.30
N TYR A 87 -4.66 43.07 17.56
CA TYR A 87 -3.72 43.76 16.70
C TYR A 87 -3.25 45.06 17.36
N ASP A 88 -1.94 45.31 17.37
CA ASP A 88 -1.36 46.56 17.83
C ASP A 88 -0.11 46.93 17.02
N THR A 89 0.05 48.21 16.69
CA THR A 89 1.23 48.79 16.01
C THR A 89 1.84 47.96 14.86
N GLY A 90 1.01 47.32 14.02
CA GLY A 90 1.49 46.53 12.87
C GLY A 90 1.70 45.04 13.14
N LYS A 91 1.46 44.57 14.37
CA LYS A 91 1.74 43.22 14.84
C LYS A 91 0.52 42.61 15.53
N PHE A 92 0.46 41.28 15.55
CA PHE A 92 -0.60 40.55 16.24
C PHE A 92 -0.04 39.92 17.51
N TYR A 93 -0.80 39.99 18.59
CA TYR A 93 -0.38 39.52 19.90
C TYR A 93 -1.41 38.56 20.48
N LEU A 94 -0.90 37.47 21.06
CA LEU A 94 -1.67 36.50 21.83
C LEU A 94 -1.16 36.47 23.26
N GLN A 95 -2.08 36.53 24.23
CA GLN A 95 -1.75 36.50 25.65
C GLN A 95 -2.65 35.50 26.39
N ASP A 96 -2.05 34.67 27.24
CA ASP A 96 -2.77 33.80 28.16
C ASP A 96 -3.27 34.60 29.37
N THR A 97 -4.57 34.52 29.65
CA THR A 97 -5.24 35.26 30.74
C THR A 97 -5.49 34.39 31.99
N LYS A 98 -4.43 33.72 32.49
CA LYS A 98 -4.50 32.80 33.64
C LYS A 98 -5.36 31.57 33.35
N SER A 99 -5.20 31.00 32.17
CA SER A 99 -5.89 29.77 31.79
C SER A 99 -5.45 28.59 32.67
N SER A 100 -6.37 27.68 32.99
CA SER A 100 -6.06 26.54 33.87
C SER A 100 -5.19 25.49 33.14
N ASN A 101 -5.50 25.27 31.86
CA ASN A 101 -4.86 24.25 31.04
C ASN A 101 -3.77 24.80 30.09
N GLY A 102 -3.53 26.12 30.08
CA GLY A 102 -2.48 26.75 29.29
C GLY A 102 -2.86 27.05 27.83
N THR A 103 -2.23 28.09 27.30
CA THR A 103 -2.22 28.48 25.88
C THR A 103 -0.85 28.18 25.26
N PHE A 104 -0.83 27.67 24.03
CA PHE A 104 0.38 27.28 23.31
C PHE A 104 0.39 27.88 21.91
N VAL A 105 1.59 28.25 21.44
CA VAL A 105 1.86 28.71 20.07
C VAL A 105 3.00 27.85 19.53
N ASN A 106 2.78 27.16 18.41
CA ASN A 106 3.76 26.24 17.80
C ASN A 106 4.35 25.26 18.83
N ASN A 107 3.49 24.61 19.61
CA ASN A 107 3.82 23.69 20.71
C ASN A 107 4.57 24.29 21.91
N HIS A 108 4.82 25.61 21.93
CA HIS A 108 5.44 26.31 23.06
C HIS A 108 4.39 26.96 23.95
N ARG A 109 4.41 26.64 25.25
CA ARG A 109 3.47 27.21 26.22
C ARG A 109 3.83 28.66 26.55
N LEU A 110 2.85 29.56 26.54
CA LEU A 110 3.08 31.00 26.76
C LEU A 110 3.37 31.37 28.23
N GLY A 111 2.83 30.62 29.19
CA GLY A 111 2.99 30.88 30.62
C GLY A 111 2.76 29.63 31.46
N LYS A 112 3.05 29.70 32.76
CA LYS A 112 2.72 28.61 33.70
C LYS A 112 1.20 28.59 33.94
N GLY A 113 0.66 27.43 34.33
CA GLY A 113 -0.79 27.26 34.52
C GLY A 113 -1.31 28.15 35.64
N GLY A 114 -2.38 28.89 35.38
CA GLY A 114 -2.97 29.83 36.35
C GLY A 114 -2.24 31.16 36.49
N GLU A 115 -1.16 31.40 35.72
CA GLU A 115 -0.45 32.68 35.65
C GLU A 115 -0.74 33.38 34.32
N GLU A 116 -0.68 34.71 34.31
CA GLU A 116 -0.88 35.52 33.11
C GLU A 116 0.42 35.57 32.33
N SER A 117 0.38 35.29 31.02
CA SER A 117 1.60 35.37 30.20
C SER A 117 1.91 36.81 29.80
N ALA A 118 3.16 37.06 29.41
CA ALA A 118 3.47 38.25 28.62
C ALA A 118 2.78 38.16 27.24
N PRO A 119 2.44 39.29 26.60
CA PRO A 119 1.98 39.32 25.22
C PRO A 119 3.01 38.71 24.28
N ARG A 120 2.62 37.68 23.52
CA ARG A 120 3.48 37.00 22.55
C ARG A 120 3.06 37.41 21.14
N GLU A 121 4.01 37.90 20.35
CA GLU A 121 3.77 38.16 18.92
C GLU A 121 3.48 36.84 18.20
N VAL A 122 2.41 36.83 17.39
CA VAL A 122 1.98 35.71 16.55
C VAL A 122 1.90 36.15 15.09
N CYS A 123 2.19 35.22 14.18
CA CYS A 123 2.21 35.50 12.75
C CYS A 123 1.21 34.63 11.97
N SER A 124 0.97 34.98 10.71
CA SER A 124 0.10 34.15 9.85
C SER A 124 0.75 32.78 9.63
N GLY A 125 -0.03 31.71 9.74
CA GLY A 125 0.41 30.32 9.66
C GLY A 125 0.75 29.66 11.01
N ASP A 126 0.80 30.41 12.11
CA ASP A 126 1.06 29.82 13.43
C ASP A 126 -0.03 28.86 13.88
N ILE A 127 0.37 27.81 14.59
CA ILE A 127 -0.56 26.85 15.21
C ILE A 127 -0.77 27.27 16.66
N VAL A 128 -2.01 27.61 17.01
CA VAL A 128 -2.41 27.97 18.37
C VAL A 128 -3.22 26.83 19.00
N GLN A 129 -2.90 26.50 20.24
CA GLN A 129 -3.61 25.49 21.03
C GLN A 129 -4.09 26.09 22.35
N PHE A 130 -5.35 25.84 22.68
CA PHE A 130 -5.98 26.26 23.93
C PHE A 130 -6.37 25.04 24.75
N GLY A 131 -5.71 24.86 25.89
CA GLY A 131 -5.87 23.71 26.77
C GLY A 131 -5.14 22.44 26.32
N VAL A 132 -5.33 21.37 27.10
CA VAL A 132 -4.76 20.04 26.88
C VAL A 132 -5.89 19.03 27.03
N ASP A 133 -5.79 17.88 26.37
CA ASP A 133 -6.80 16.83 26.46
C ASP A 133 -6.90 16.28 27.89
N VAL A 134 -8.12 16.22 28.42
CA VAL A 134 -8.38 15.76 29.79
C VAL A 134 -9.25 14.51 29.77
N MET A 135 -8.78 13.45 30.44
CA MET A 135 -9.55 12.23 30.72
C MET A 135 -10.26 12.36 32.06
N GLU A 136 -11.56 12.08 32.11
CA GLU A 136 -12.28 11.99 33.39
C GLU A 136 -12.05 10.62 34.07
N ASN A 137 -11.91 10.62 35.40
CA ASN A 137 -11.54 9.46 36.25
C ASN A 137 -12.39 8.18 36.09
N ALA A 138 -13.47 8.21 35.31
CA ALA A 138 -14.29 7.05 34.96
C ALA A 138 -13.91 6.39 33.61
N GLY A 139 -12.81 6.82 32.98
CA GLY A 139 -12.13 6.11 31.89
C GLY A 139 -12.89 6.02 30.56
N LYS A 140 -14.04 6.67 30.40
CA LYS A 140 -14.92 6.51 29.22
C LYS A 140 -15.11 7.75 28.35
N VAL A 141 -14.62 8.93 28.75
CA VAL A 141 -14.80 10.17 27.98
C VAL A 141 -13.53 11.04 28.04
N THR A 142 -12.92 11.29 26.89
CA THR A 142 -11.85 12.28 26.67
C THR A 142 -12.47 13.60 26.21
N HIS A 143 -12.13 14.70 26.89
CA HIS A 143 -12.50 16.05 26.46
C HIS A 143 -11.31 16.65 25.72
N GLY A 144 -11.43 16.83 24.40
CA GLY A 144 -10.35 17.34 23.54
C GLY A 144 -10.16 18.86 23.65
N CYS A 145 -8.93 19.32 23.42
CA CYS A 145 -8.53 20.73 23.37
C CYS A 145 -8.79 21.39 22.01
N ILE A 146 -8.67 22.72 21.93
CA ILE A 146 -8.86 23.48 20.68
C ILE A 146 -7.50 23.72 20.03
N ILE A 147 -7.32 23.26 18.79
CA ILE A 147 -6.12 23.46 17.98
C ILE A 147 -6.51 24.12 16.66
N ALA A 148 -5.97 25.31 16.41
CA ALA A 148 -6.30 26.13 15.26
C ALA A 148 -5.05 26.59 14.50
N THR A 149 -5.14 26.68 13.17
CA THR A 149 -4.15 27.40 12.37
C THR A 149 -4.64 28.84 12.18
N LEU A 150 -3.79 29.80 12.53
CA LEU A 150 -4.08 31.22 12.51
C LEU A 150 -3.75 31.80 11.13
N ARG A 151 -4.68 32.50 10.48
CA ARG A 151 -4.39 33.35 9.32
C ARG A 151 -4.69 34.80 9.67
N LEU A 152 -3.73 35.69 9.50
CA LEU A 152 -3.81 37.07 9.97
C LEU A 152 -3.74 38.04 8.80
N TYR A 153 -4.62 39.03 8.77
CA TYR A 153 -4.71 40.04 7.73
C TYR A 153 -4.59 41.42 8.37
N LEU A 154 -3.66 42.21 7.85
CA LEU A 154 -3.47 43.60 8.24
C LEU A 154 -4.67 44.46 7.80
N PRO A 155 -4.85 45.67 8.38
CA PRO A 155 -5.88 46.63 7.97
C PRO A 155 -5.89 46.97 6.46
N ASP A 156 -4.76 46.80 5.78
CA ASP A 156 -4.60 47.01 4.33
C ASP A 156 -5.10 45.82 3.48
N GLY A 157 -5.62 44.77 4.12
CA GLY A 157 -6.11 43.55 3.49
C GLY A 157 -5.01 42.56 3.09
N LYS A 158 -3.72 42.88 3.29
CA LYS A 158 -2.63 41.95 3.02
C LYS A 158 -2.49 40.95 4.16
N GLU A 159 -2.15 39.72 3.81
CA GLU A 159 -1.81 38.70 4.79
C GLU A 159 -0.50 39.10 5.52
N ALA A 160 -0.51 39.00 6.84
CA ALA A 160 0.66 39.29 7.66
C ALA A 160 1.79 38.28 7.33
N LYS A 161 3.04 38.73 7.45
CA LYS A 161 4.22 37.89 7.15
C LYS A 161 4.14 36.55 7.88
N ALA A 162 4.45 35.46 7.19
CA ALA A 162 4.54 34.14 7.79
C ALA A 162 5.69 34.08 8.82
N SER A 163 5.50 33.33 9.90
CA SER A 163 6.54 33.08 10.91
C SER A 163 7.85 32.59 10.26
N PRO A 164 9.03 33.09 10.65
CA PRO A 164 10.32 32.52 10.23
C PRO A 164 10.42 31.02 10.60
N SER A 165 9.71 30.63 11.66
CA SER A 165 9.62 29.28 12.21
C SER A 165 9.00 28.24 11.27
N THR A 166 8.28 28.65 10.23
CA THR A 166 7.64 27.73 9.26
C THR A 166 8.35 27.69 7.91
N VAL A 167 9.35 28.54 7.67
CA VAL A 167 10.05 28.64 6.37
C VAL A 167 11.48 28.09 6.40
N ASN A 168 12.09 27.90 7.58
CA ASN A 168 13.43 27.30 7.72
C ASN A 168 13.39 25.81 8.09
N SER A 169 12.97 24.96 7.15
CA SER A 169 13.24 23.50 7.20
C SER A 169 14.53 23.15 6.44
N GLN A 170 15.55 23.99 6.53
CA GLN A 170 16.91 23.74 6.03
C GLN A 170 17.98 24.26 7.02
N GLU A 171 17.76 24.08 8.32
CA GLU A 171 18.85 24.10 9.30
C GLU A 171 19.16 22.66 9.68
N SER A 172 20.43 22.27 9.48
CA SER A 172 21.00 21.01 9.93
C SER A 172 20.64 20.79 11.39
N VAL A 173 19.74 19.84 11.66
CA VAL A 173 19.52 19.29 13.00
C VAL A 173 20.90 19.03 13.60
N GLY A 174 21.19 19.62 14.75
CA GLY A 174 22.49 19.46 15.41
C GLY A 174 22.76 17.98 15.58
N LEU A 175 23.94 17.52 15.18
CA LEU A 175 24.31 16.09 15.23
C LEU A 175 24.06 15.49 16.63
N GLU A 176 24.24 16.29 17.68
CA GLU A 176 24.00 15.95 19.07
C GLU A 176 22.50 15.76 19.41
N GLU A 177 21.62 16.60 18.87
CA GLU A 177 20.16 16.44 19.01
C GLU A 177 19.66 15.21 18.23
N LEU A 178 20.27 14.93 17.08
CA LEU A 178 19.96 13.76 16.27
C LEU A 178 20.40 12.46 16.95
N TYR A 179 21.56 12.46 17.62
CA TYR A 179 21.99 11.35 18.47
C TYR A 179 21.12 11.18 19.72
N ALA A 180 20.72 12.27 20.38
CA ALA A 180 19.80 12.20 21.51
C ALA A 180 18.43 11.65 21.10
N LEU A 181 17.90 12.09 19.95
CA LEU A 181 16.66 11.57 19.39
C LEU A 181 16.77 10.08 19.04
N ASN A 182 17.87 9.66 18.41
CA ASN A 182 18.12 8.25 18.13
C ASN A 182 18.18 7.42 19.41
N SER A 183 18.80 7.94 20.48
CA SER A 183 18.82 7.28 21.78
C SER A 183 17.41 7.13 22.38
N TYR A 184 16.59 8.18 22.34
CA TYR A 184 15.19 8.11 22.81
C TYR A 184 14.35 7.15 21.97
N LEU A 185 14.56 7.11 20.65
CA LEU A 185 13.87 6.18 19.77
C LEU A 185 14.25 4.73 20.07
N GLN A 186 15.53 4.44 20.30
CA GLN A 186 15.96 3.10 20.70
C GLN A 186 15.42 2.71 22.07
N GLU A 187 15.38 3.63 23.02
CA GLU A 187 14.83 3.39 24.35
C GLU A 187 13.30 3.15 24.29
N ALA A 188 12.58 3.91 23.45
CA ALA A 188 11.17 3.72 23.18
C ALA A 188 10.91 2.34 22.55
N LEU A 189 11.70 1.95 21.55
CA LEU A 189 11.62 0.65 20.90
C LEU A 189 11.89 -0.51 21.88
N GLN A 190 12.88 -0.35 22.77
CA GLN A 190 13.16 -1.35 23.81
C GLN A 190 12.00 -1.48 24.81
N ARG A 191 11.41 -0.35 25.24
CA ARG A 191 10.22 -0.37 26.11
C ARG A 191 9.04 -1.03 25.41
N GLU A 192 8.82 -0.73 24.14
CA GLU A 192 7.75 -1.33 23.33
C GLU A 192 7.92 -2.85 23.25
N ASN A 193 9.11 -3.33 22.91
CA ASN A 193 9.39 -4.77 22.84
C ASN A 193 9.23 -5.46 24.22
N GLN A 194 9.58 -4.79 25.32
CA GLN A 194 9.31 -5.31 26.67
C GLN A 194 7.82 -5.38 26.97
N LEU A 195 7.03 -4.38 26.55
CA LEU A 195 5.57 -4.39 26.71
C LEU A 195 4.93 -5.48 25.87
N GLU A 196 5.36 -5.66 24.61
CA GLU A 196 4.91 -6.75 23.76
C GLU A 196 5.17 -8.11 24.41
N LYS A 197 6.38 -8.35 24.93
CA LYS A 197 6.71 -9.59 25.66
C LYS A 197 5.83 -9.81 26.88
N LYS A 198 5.56 -8.75 27.66
CA LYS A 198 4.65 -8.82 28.82
C LYS A 198 3.23 -9.15 28.37
N ILE A 199 2.73 -8.55 27.29
CA ILE A 199 1.41 -8.83 26.73
C ILE A 199 1.32 -10.29 26.28
N HIS A 200 2.31 -10.80 25.54
CA HIS A 200 2.34 -12.20 25.12
C HIS A 200 2.35 -13.16 26.32
N THR A 201 3.11 -12.82 27.37
CA THR A 201 3.15 -13.62 28.60
C THR A 201 1.80 -13.62 29.30
N LEU A 202 1.15 -12.46 29.42
CA LEU A 202 -0.19 -12.33 30.00
C LEU A 202 -1.24 -13.07 29.19
N GLN A 203 -1.19 -13.00 27.86
CA GLN A 203 -2.08 -13.76 26.98
C GLN A 203 -1.92 -15.27 27.19
N ARG A 204 -0.68 -15.75 27.32
CA ARG A 204 -0.42 -17.17 27.61
C ARG A 204 -0.98 -17.57 28.98
N LEU A 205 -0.74 -16.76 30.01
CA LEU A 205 -1.25 -17.02 31.36
C LEU A 205 -2.78 -16.99 31.41
N LEU A 206 -3.43 -16.11 30.66
CA LEU A 206 -4.89 -16.07 30.54
C LEU A 206 -5.43 -17.31 29.85
N GLU A 207 -4.77 -17.80 28.81
CA GLU A 207 -5.15 -19.03 28.12
C GLU A 207 -4.96 -20.26 29.03
N ASP A 208 -3.86 -20.31 29.78
CA ASP A 208 -3.60 -21.37 30.76
C ASP A 208 -4.64 -21.34 31.90
N LEU A 209 -4.98 -20.15 32.40
CA LEU A 209 -6.02 -19.95 33.40
C LEU A 209 -7.39 -20.38 32.88
N ARG A 210 -7.73 -19.99 31.64
CA ARG A 210 -8.99 -20.38 31.00
C ARG A 210 -9.09 -21.90 30.91
N LYS A 211 -8.05 -22.58 30.42
CA LYS A 211 -8.01 -24.05 30.35
C LYS A 211 -8.17 -24.68 31.73
N SER A 212 -7.50 -24.13 32.76
CA SER A 212 -7.63 -24.63 34.14
C SER A 212 -9.04 -24.43 34.69
N CYS A 213 -9.67 -23.29 34.42
CA CYS A 213 -11.07 -23.04 34.76
C CYS A 213 -12.01 -24.03 34.05
N ASP A 214 -11.86 -24.23 32.74
CA ASP A 214 -12.70 -25.16 31.97
C ASP A 214 -12.58 -26.59 32.51
N LEU A 215 -11.37 -27.02 32.90
CA LEU A 215 -11.15 -28.30 33.56
C LEU A 215 -11.78 -28.35 34.94
N GLY A 216 -11.65 -27.30 35.75
CA GLY A 216 -12.24 -27.21 37.08
C GLY A 216 -13.77 -27.27 37.07
N TRP A 217 -14.42 -26.55 36.15
CA TRP A 217 -15.88 -26.59 36.00
C TRP A 217 -16.37 -27.95 35.50
N LYS A 218 -15.64 -28.63 34.59
CA LYS A 218 -15.95 -30.00 34.19
C LYS A 218 -15.85 -30.97 35.38
N ALA A 219 -14.78 -30.88 36.16
CA ALA A 219 -14.60 -31.71 37.36
C ALA A 219 -15.74 -31.51 38.37
N LEU A 220 -16.22 -30.27 38.55
CA LEU A 220 -17.33 -29.96 39.44
C LEU A 220 -18.65 -30.56 38.94
N ILE A 221 -18.91 -30.52 37.63
CA ILE A 221 -20.08 -31.18 37.03
C ILE A 221 -19.99 -32.71 37.22
N ASP A 222 -18.80 -33.28 37.04
CA ASP A 222 -18.57 -34.71 37.23
C ASP A 222 -18.76 -35.11 38.71
N GLU A 223 -18.32 -34.28 39.65
CA GLU A 223 -18.56 -34.47 41.09
C GLU A 223 -20.06 -34.44 41.43
N ASP A 224 -20.81 -33.45 40.93
CA ASP A 224 -22.26 -33.34 41.14
C ASP A 224 -23.02 -34.55 40.55
N ARG A 225 -22.57 -35.05 39.39
CA ARG A 225 -23.09 -36.27 38.78
C ARG A 225 -22.81 -37.51 39.63
N LEU A 226 -21.61 -37.60 40.22
CA LEU A 226 -21.23 -38.69 41.11
C LEU A 226 -22.03 -38.64 42.41
N LEU A 227 -22.19 -37.47 43.01
CA LEU A 227 -23.02 -37.25 44.20
C LEU A 227 -24.46 -37.68 43.96
N SER A 228 -25.07 -37.21 42.87
CA SER A 228 -26.41 -37.64 42.46
C SER A 228 -26.51 -39.17 42.30
N ARG A 229 -25.46 -39.80 41.75
CA ARG A 229 -25.41 -41.27 41.61
C ARG A 229 -25.31 -41.98 42.96
N VAL A 230 -24.51 -41.45 43.89
CA VAL A 230 -24.39 -41.99 45.25
C VAL A 230 -25.72 -41.87 45.99
N GLU A 231 -26.39 -40.72 45.93
CA GLU A 231 -27.72 -40.53 46.53
C GLU A 231 -28.74 -41.55 46.01
N ILE A 232 -28.77 -41.79 44.70
CA ILE A 232 -29.64 -42.82 44.10
C ILE A 232 -29.30 -44.22 44.61
N LEU A 233 -28.02 -44.57 44.69
CA LEU A 233 -27.57 -45.88 45.18
C LEU A 233 -27.89 -46.06 46.67
N GLU A 234 -27.76 -45.02 47.48
CA GLU A 234 -28.16 -45.02 48.89
C GLU A 234 -29.67 -45.22 49.04
N CYS A 235 -30.47 -44.53 48.22
CA CYS A 235 -31.92 -44.72 48.19
C CYS A 235 -32.30 -46.16 47.80
N GLN A 236 -31.65 -46.71 46.77
CA GLN A 236 -31.85 -48.09 46.33
C GLN A 236 -31.47 -49.09 47.43
N LEU A 237 -30.32 -48.92 48.07
CA LEU A 237 -29.91 -49.77 49.20
C LEU A 237 -30.91 -49.69 50.35
N GLN A 238 -31.46 -48.51 50.63
CA GLN A 238 -32.44 -48.32 51.68
C GLN A 238 -33.79 -48.98 51.35
N THR A 239 -34.21 -49.02 50.08
CA THR A 239 -35.41 -49.75 49.65
C THR A 239 -35.21 -51.26 49.71
N TYR A 240 -34.05 -51.76 49.26
CA TYR A 240 -33.69 -53.18 49.36
C TYR A 240 -33.60 -53.65 50.82
N ALA A 241 -33.01 -52.83 51.70
CA ALA A 241 -32.89 -53.14 53.12
C ALA A 241 -34.25 -53.20 53.84
N LYS A 242 -35.27 -52.49 53.35
CA LYS A 242 -36.59 -52.40 54.00
C LYS A 242 -37.61 -53.40 53.43
N ASN A 243 -37.59 -53.75 52.13
CA ASN A 243 -38.67 -54.50 51.48
C ASN A 243 -38.22 -55.45 50.33
N ALA A 244 -37.09 -56.13 50.40
CA ALA A 244 -36.69 -57.07 49.32
C ALA A 244 -37.54 -58.36 49.32
N THR A 245 -38.62 -58.38 48.56
CA THR A 245 -39.30 -59.63 48.15
C THR A 245 -38.71 -60.14 46.82
N GLU A 246 -38.78 -61.44 46.59
CA GLU A 246 -38.19 -62.08 45.40
C GLU A 246 -38.77 -61.52 44.08
N ASP A 247 -40.03 -61.07 44.10
CA ASP A 247 -40.69 -60.46 42.93
C ASP A 247 -40.17 -59.04 42.63
N ILE A 248 -39.86 -58.24 43.65
CA ILE A 248 -39.28 -56.89 43.47
C ILE A 248 -37.89 -56.99 42.84
N LEU A 249 -37.08 -57.96 43.30
CA LEU A 249 -35.74 -58.22 42.75
C LEU A 249 -35.81 -58.68 41.28
N ARG A 250 -36.81 -59.48 40.90
CA ARG A 250 -37.02 -59.91 39.50
C ARG A 250 -37.45 -58.76 38.60
N ASP A 251 -38.31 -57.86 39.10
CA ASP A 251 -38.74 -56.68 38.33
C ASP A 251 -37.62 -55.65 38.18
N GLU A 252 -36.76 -55.45 39.19
CA GLU A 252 -35.57 -54.61 39.07
C GLU A 252 -34.50 -55.22 38.16
N LEU A 253 -34.31 -56.54 38.17
CA LEU A 253 -33.46 -57.22 37.20
C LEU A 253 -33.96 -57.02 35.76
N ARG A 254 -35.28 -57.09 35.54
CA ARG A 254 -35.89 -56.83 34.23
C ARG A 254 -35.67 -55.39 33.79
N LYS A 255 -35.87 -54.41 34.68
CA LYS A 255 -35.58 -52.99 34.40
C LYS A 255 -34.12 -52.75 34.06
N LEU A 256 -33.17 -53.33 34.82
CA LEU A 256 -31.75 -53.22 34.53
C LEU A 256 -31.37 -53.86 33.19
N GLN A 257 -32.03 -54.95 32.79
CA GLN A 257 -31.85 -55.55 31.47
C GLN A 257 -32.41 -54.65 30.35
N GLU A 258 -33.57 -54.04 30.53
CA GLU A 258 -34.14 -53.07 29.58
C GLU A 258 -33.25 -51.84 29.45
N ASP A 259 -32.82 -51.25 30.57
CA ASP A 259 -31.88 -50.12 30.59
C ASP A 259 -30.57 -50.47 29.90
N LYS A 260 -30.00 -51.65 30.17
CA LYS A 260 -28.78 -52.13 29.49
C LYS A 260 -28.97 -52.19 27.98
N ILE A 261 -30.09 -52.74 27.50
CA ILE A 261 -30.40 -52.83 26.06
C ILE A 261 -30.57 -51.43 25.47
N ASN A 262 -31.24 -50.52 26.18
CA ASN A 262 -31.45 -49.14 25.76
C ASN A 262 -30.12 -48.38 25.66
N TYR A 263 -29.27 -48.44 26.69
CA TYR A 263 -27.94 -47.81 26.67
C TYR A 263 -27.06 -48.36 25.55
N GLN A 264 -27.06 -49.69 25.33
CA GLN A 264 -26.33 -50.31 24.22
C GLN A 264 -26.88 -49.85 22.86
N GLY A 265 -28.20 -49.74 22.72
CA GLY A 265 -28.87 -49.23 21.53
C GLY A 265 -28.49 -47.79 21.22
N THR A 266 -28.62 -46.89 22.21
CA THR A 266 -28.27 -45.47 22.06
C THR A 266 -26.78 -45.28 21.81
N ALA A 267 -25.90 -46.01 22.49
CA ALA A 267 -24.46 -45.96 22.24
C ALA A 267 -24.11 -46.44 20.82
N LYS A 268 -24.72 -47.53 20.36
CA LYS A 268 -24.53 -48.03 18.99
C LYS A 268 -25.00 -47.01 17.95
N GLN A 269 -26.17 -46.42 18.13
CA GLN A 269 -26.71 -45.38 17.25
C GLN A 269 -25.82 -44.13 17.24
N GLY A 270 -25.34 -43.69 18.41
CA GLY A 270 -24.39 -42.58 18.52
C GLY A 270 -23.09 -42.85 17.78
N LEU A 271 -22.51 -44.06 17.95
CA LEU A 271 -21.30 -44.45 17.23
C LEU A 271 -21.52 -44.56 15.72
N GLN A 272 -22.67 -45.07 15.27
CA GLN A 272 -23.04 -45.11 13.85
C GLN A 272 -23.14 -43.70 13.26
N LYS A 273 -23.81 -42.79 13.97
CA LYS A 273 -23.93 -41.39 13.53
C LYS A 273 -22.57 -40.70 13.42
N VAL A 274 -21.70 -40.86 14.43
CA VAL A 274 -20.34 -40.30 14.39
C VAL A 274 -19.53 -40.91 13.24
N LEU A 275 -19.67 -42.21 12.98
CA LEU A 275 -18.99 -42.86 11.86
C LEU A 275 -19.48 -42.32 10.51
N GLU A 276 -20.79 -42.12 10.34
CA GLU A 276 -21.38 -41.51 9.14
C GLU A 276 -20.88 -40.08 8.94
N GLU A 277 -20.88 -39.26 10.00
CA GLU A 277 -20.34 -37.89 9.97
C GLU A 277 -18.84 -37.89 9.61
N LYS A 278 -18.06 -38.86 10.11
CA LYS A 278 -16.65 -39.00 9.74
C LYS A 278 -16.47 -39.39 8.28
N LEU A 279 -17.26 -40.33 7.76
CA LEU A 279 -17.19 -40.75 6.35
C LEU A 279 -17.56 -39.59 5.42
N GLU A 280 -18.61 -38.82 5.76
CA GLU A 280 -19.00 -37.64 4.99
C GLU A 280 -17.91 -36.56 5.01
N ALA A 281 -17.28 -36.32 6.17
CA ALA A 281 -16.17 -35.38 6.28
C ALA A 281 -14.95 -35.82 5.45
N VAL A 282 -14.62 -37.12 5.47
CA VAL A 282 -13.52 -37.68 4.65
C VAL A 282 -13.83 -37.54 3.16
N GLN A 283 -15.07 -37.79 2.74
CA GLN A 283 -15.45 -37.64 1.34
C GLN A 283 -15.37 -36.17 0.88
N LYS A 284 -15.84 -35.22 1.71
CA LYS A 284 -15.67 -33.79 1.44
C LYS A 284 -14.20 -33.36 1.37
N LEU A 285 -13.34 -33.94 2.21
CA LEU A 285 -11.90 -33.68 2.15
C LEU A 285 -11.31 -34.17 0.82
N GLN A 286 -11.69 -35.38 0.37
CA GLN A 286 -11.24 -35.90 -0.92
C GLN A 286 -11.69 -35.00 -2.09
N ASP A 287 -12.95 -34.56 -2.10
CA ASP A 287 -13.47 -33.68 -3.15
C ASP A 287 -12.73 -32.32 -3.16
N LEU A 288 -12.38 -31.79 -1.99
CA LEU A 288 -11.60 -30.56 -1.87
C LEU A 288 -10.14 -30.74 -2.31
N GLU A 289 -9.52 -31.89 -2.02
CA GLU A 289 -8.19 -32.23 -2.51
C GLU A 289 -8.16 -32.33 -4.04
N ASP A 290 -9.15 -32.99 -4.63
CA ASP A 290 -9.28 -33.12 -6.08
C ASP A 290 -9.52 -31.74 -6.74
N SER A 291 -10.37 -30.90 -6.13
CA SER A 291 -10.58 -29.52 -6.58
C SER A 291 -9.29 -28.69 -6.49
N LYS A 292 -8.57 -28.81 -5.37
CA LYS A 292 -7.29 -28.11 -5.16
C LYS A 292 -6.26 -28.50 -6.21
N THR A 293 -6.08 -29.80 -6.48
CA THR A 293 -5.11 -30.26 -7.49
C THR A 293 -5.47 -29.76 -8.90
N SER A 294 -6.76 -29.71 -9.24
CA SER A 294 -7.25 -29.12 -10.50
C SER A 294 -6.92 -27.63 -10.61
N VAL A 295 -7.18 -26.84 -9.56
CA VAL A 295 -6.84 -25.42 -9.52
C VAL A 295 -5.33 -25.19 -9.58
N GLU A 296 -4.54 -26.00 -8.87
CA GLU A 296 -3.07 -25.95 -8.93
C GLU A 296 -2.54 -26.21 -10.35
N LEU A 297 -3.11 -27.19 -11.07
CA LEU A 297 -2.79 -27.45 -12.47
C LEU A 297 -3.11 -26.25 -13.37
N GLN A 298 -4.28 -25.63 -13.19
CA GLN A 298 -4.67 -24.43 -13.95
C GLN A 298 -3.74 -23.24 -13.66
N CYS A 299 -3.42 -22.99 -12.39
CA CYS A 299 -2.47 -21.95 -12.00
C CYS A 299 -1.08 -22.19 -12.59
N ASN A 300 -0.61 -23.43 -12.61
CA ASN A 300 0.66 -23.79 -13.24
C ASN A 300 0.62 -23.55 -14.76
N GLY A 301 -0.48 -23.89 -15.42
CA GLY A 301 -0.69 -23.59 -16.85
C GLY A 301 -0.67 -22.08 -17.14
N LEU A 302 -1.37 -21.28 -16.34
CA LEU A 302 -1.37 -19.82 -16.46
C LEU A 302 0.01 -19.21 -16.21
N LYS A 303 0.76 -19.72 -15.22
CA LYS A 303 2.15 -19.29 -14.95
C LYS A 303 3.06 -19.58 -16.14
N GLN A 304 2.94 -20.76 -16.76
CA GLN A 304 3.71 -21.10 -17.97
C GLN A 304 3.34 -20.18 -19.15
N LEU A 305 2.05 -19.91 -19.34
CA LEU A 305 1.60 -19.00 -20.40
C LEU A 305 2.11 -17.57 -20.19
N LEU A 306 2.06 -17.08 -18.94
CA LEU A 306 2.60 -15.77 -18.58
C LEU A 306 4.11 -15.70 -18.81
N ALA A 307 4.86 -16.73 -18.41
CA ALA A 307 6.30 -16.80 -18.63
C ALA A 307 6.65 -16.78 -20.13
N LYS A 308 5.89 -17.53 -20.95
CA LYS A 308 6.05 -17.53 -22.40
C LYS A 308 5.74 -16.16 -23.01
N SER A 309 4.62 -15.53 -22.64
CA SER A 309 4.26 -14.20 -23.10
C SER A 309 5.30 -13.13 -22.70
N GLN A 310 5.85 -13.21 -21.48
CA GLN A 310 6.94 -12.33 -21.05
C GLN A 310 8.22 -12.54 -21.86
N GLN A 311 8.55 -13.78 -22.22
CA GLN A 311 9.68 -14.07 -23.09
C GLN A 311 9.45 -13.50 -24.50
N ASP A 312 8.26 -13.71 -25.08
CA ASP A 312 7.90 -13.19 -26.40
C ASP A 312 7.99 -11.64 -26.43
N LEU A 313 7.53 -10.96 -25.37
CA LEU A 313 7.65 -9.51 -25.24
C LEU A 313 9.11 -9.04 -25.16
N LYS A 314 9.98 -9.77 -24.44
CA LYS A 314 11.41 -9.46 -24.39
C LYS A 314 12.07 -9.62 -25.76
N GLU A 315 11.76 -10.69 -26.47
CA GLU A 315 12.25 -10.92 -27.83
C GLU A 315 11.77 -9.84 -28.80
N LEU A 316 10.50 -9.41 -28.69
CA LEU A 316 9.95 -8.34 -29.51
C LEU A 316 10.61 -6.99 -29.20
N ALA A 317 10.80 -6.67 -27.92
CA ALA A 317 11.50 -5.45 -27.48
C ALA A 317 12.95 -5.43 -28.01
N GLN A 318 13.65 -6.57 -27.98
CA GLN A 318 15.00 -6.70 -28.52
C GLN A 318 15.03 -6.52 -30.05
N LYS A 319 14.04 -7.08 -30.78
CA LYS A 319 13.91 -6.86 -32.22
C LYS A 319 13.66 -5.38 -32.54
N TYR A 320 12.81 -4.72 -31.77
CA TYR A 320 12.53 -3.29 -31.94
C TYR A 320 13.75 -2.43 -31.65
N SER A 321 14.52 -2.71 -30.59
CA SER A 321 15.75 -1.98 -30.29
C SER A 321 16.80 -2.17 -31.39
N GLN A 322 16.94 -3.38 -31.93
CA GLN A 322 17.84 -3.66 -33.06
C GLN A 322 17.42 -2.91 -34.33
N GLN A 323 16.12 -2.84 -34.63
CA GLN A 323 15.61 -2.05 -35.75
C GLN A 323 15.84 -0.56 -35.56
N SER A 324 15.61 -0.03 -34.36
CA SER A 324 15.86 1.39 -34.04
C SER A 324 17.34 1.77 -34.24
N VAL A 325 18.28 0.93 -33.80
CA VAL A 325 19.72 1.17 -34.03
C VAL A 325 20.05 1.16 -35.52
N LYS A 326 19.48 0.22 -36.29
CA LYS A 326 19.67 0.19 -37.75
C LYS A 326 19.12 1.45 -38.41
N LEU A 327 17.91 1.87 -38.05
CA LEU A 327 17.28 3.10 -38.55
C LEU A 327 18.16 4.33 -38.27
N ASN A 328 18.63 4.48 -37.03
CA ASN A 328 19.51 5.59 -36.66
C ASN A 328 20.81 5.57 -37.47
N SER A 329 21.44 4.41 -37.66
CA SER A 329 22.66 4.30 -38.49
C SER A 329 22.41 4.66 -39.96
N THR A 330 21.25 4.29 -40.52
CA THR A 330 20.89 4.67 -41.89
C THR A 330 20.53 6.15 -42.00
N GLU A 331 19.94 6.73 -40.96
CA GLU A 331 19.62 8.16 -40.89
C GLU A 331 20.89 8.99 -40.76
N GLU A 332 21.87 8.57 -39.94
CA GLU A 332 23.21 9.17 -39.87
C GLU A 332 23.92 9.12 -41.23
N GLN A 333 23.95 7.96 -41.89
CA GLN A 333 24.55 7.83 -43.23
C GLN A 333 23.86 8.72 -44.28
N HIS A 334 22.53 8.85 -44.21
CA HIS A 334 21.80 9.77 -45.08
C HIS A 334 22.10 11.23 -44.75
N GLN A 335 22.22 11.61 -43.49
CA GLN A 335 22.63 12.96 -43.10
C GLN A 335 24.02 13.31 -43.60
N GLU A 336 25.00 12.41 -43.45
CA GLU A 336 26.35 12.59 -43.98
C GLU A 336 26.33 12.74 -45.51
N SER A 337 25.59 11.89 -46.23
CA SER A 337 25.46 12.01 -47.69
C SER A 337 24.77 13.32 -48.11
N MET A 338 23.78 13.79 -47.37
CA MET A 338 23.09 15.05 -47.65
C MET A 338 24.01 16.25 -47.42
N GLN A 339 24.80 16.24 -46.34
CA GLN A 339 25.80 17.28 -46.09
C GLN A 339 26.86 17.34 -47.19
N ALA A 340 27.37 16.18 -47.62
CA ALA A 340 28.33 16.11 -48.74
C ALA A 340 27.75 16.68 -50.04
N LEU A 341 26.49 16.36 -50.37
CA LEU A 341 25.79 16.91 -51.53
C LEU A 341 25.56 18.43 -51.42
N GLU A 342 25.25 18.93 -50.22
CA GLU A 342 25.06 20.36 -49.96
C GLU A 342 26.39 21.13 -50.15
N GLU A 343 27.50 20.56 -49.67
CA GLU A 343 28.84 21.10 -49.87
C GLU A 343 29.24 21.11 -51.35
N GLU A 344 29.02 20.01 -52.07
CA GLU A 344 29.31 19.92 -53.50
C GLU A 344 28.46 20.92 -54.31
N LYS A 345 27.17 21.06 -53.99
CA LYS A 345 26.29 22.08 -54.56
C LYS A 345 26.83 23.49 -54.31
N LYS A 346 27.33 23.77 -53.11
CA LYS A 346 27.90 25.09 -52.76
C LYS A 346 29.19 25.37 -53.53
N GLN A 347 30.05 24.35 -53.71
CA GLN A 347 31.24 24.45 -54.55
C GLN A 347 30.89 24.72 -56.02
N LEU A 348 29.91 24.00 -56.57
CA LEU A 348 29.42 24.22 -57.93
C LEU A 348 28.79 25.61 -58.10
N GLN A 349 28.05 26.10 -57.11
CA GLN A 349 27.51 27.47 -57.12
C GLN A 349 28.62 28.52 -57.14
N SER A 350 29.66 28.36 -56.32
CA SER A 350 30.84 29.23 -56.33
C SER A 350 31.53 29.25 -57.70
N LEU A 351 31.72 28.07 -58.30
CA LEU A 351 32.35 27.94 -59.61
C LEU A 351 31.51 28.59 -60.70
N LEU A 352 30.19 28.43 -60.64
CA LEU A 352 29.27 29.07 -61.57
C LEU A 352 29.32 30.60 -61.45
N GLU A 353 29.37 31.15 -60.24
CA GLU A 353 29.53 32.59 -60.02
C GLU A 353 30.86 33.13 -60.58
N GLU A 354 31.95 32.38 -60.43
CA GLU A 354 33.23 32.75 -61.05
C GLU A 354 33.14 32.75 -62.58
N GLN A 355 32.52 31.73 -63.17
CA GLN A 355 32.32 31.66 -64.62
C GLN A 355 31.44 32.80 -65.14
N ILE A 356 30.36 33.15 -64.43
CA ILE A 356 29.51 34.30 -64.78
C ILE A 356 30.31 35.62 -64.72
N LYS A 357 31.19 35.79 -63.72
CA LYS A 357 32.06 36.97 -63.63
C LYS A 357 33.04 37.03 -64.80
N ALA A 358 33.63 35.90 -65.17
CA ALA A 358 34.54 35.79 -66.31
C ALA A 358 33.82 36.10 -67.63
N GLU A 359 32.62 35.56 -67.82
CA GLU A 359 31.77 35.83 -68.99
C GLU A 359 31.44 37.31 -69.11
N ARG A 360 31.00 37.95 -68.02
CA ARG A 360 30.76 39.41 -67.99
C ARG A 360 32.01 40.23 -68.32
N ALA A 361 33.18 39.80 -67.84
CA ALA A 361 34.44 40.47 -68.14
C ALA A 361 34.82 40.33 -69.63
N LEU A 362 34.55 39.16 -70.23
CA LEU A 362 34.72 38.94 -71.67
C LEU A 362 33.72 39.74 -72.50
N GLN A 363 32.45 39.81 -72.08
CA GLN A 363 31.44 40.66 -72.72
C GLN A 363 31.84 42.13 -72.70
N ALA A 364 32.33 42.65 -71.56
CA ALA A 364 32.84 44.01 -71.48
C ALA A 364 34.06 44.24 -72.38
N LYS A 365 34.92 43.23 -72.57
CA LYS A 365 36.02 43.30 -73.55
C LYS A 365 35.51 43.32 -74.99
N LEU A 366 34.52 42.49 -75.32
CA LEU A 366 33.88 42.46 -76.63
C LEU A 366 33.22 43.79 -76.96
N GLU A 367 32.48 44.38 -76.02
CA GLU A 367 31.86 45.71 -76.19
C GLU A 367 32.92 46.80 -76.44
N ARG A 368 34.06 46.75 -75.76
CA ARG A 368 35.18 47.68 -76.02
C ARG A 368 35.75 47.49 -77.43
N LEU A 369 36.01 46.24 -77.83
CA LEU A 369 36.53 45.94 -79.15
C LEU A 369 35.52 46.29 -80.26
N GLN A 370 34.23 46.12 -80.01
CA GLN A 370 33.17 46.57 -80.93
C GLN A 370 33.13 48.09 -81.02
N ALA A 371 33.24 48.82 -79.90
CA ALA A 371 33.30 50.28 -79.93
C ALA A 371 34.56 50.79 -80.66
N ASP A 372 35.70 50.15 -80.48
CA ASP A 372 36.93 50.44 -81.24
C ASP A 372 36.76 50.09 -82.72
N GLY A 373 36.11 48.97 -83.03
CA GLY A 373 35.76 48.55 -84.39
C GLY A 373 34.85 49.57 -85.09
N ASP A 374 33.77 49.99 -84.44
CA ASP A 374 32.85 51.03 -84.92
C ASP A 374 33.57 52.36 -85.12
N LEU A 375 34.51 52.72 -84.24
CA LEU A 375 35.35 53.91 -84.39
C LEU A 375 36.25 53.80 -85.63
N THR A 376 36.90 52.65 -85.83
CA THR A 376 37.72 52.43 -87.05
C THR A 376 36.87 52.40 -88.31
N GLN A 377 35.65 51.86 -88.26
CA GLN A 377 34.73 51.85 -89.39
C GLN A 377 34.24 53.27 -89.71
N GLN A 378 33.91 54.09 -88.70
CA GLN A 378 33.60 55.51 -88.89
C GLN A 378 34.79 56.28 -89.48
N GLN A 379 36.01 55.99 -89.03
CA GLN A 379 37.22 56.58 -89.63
C GLN A 379 37.41 56.13 -91.09
N LEU A 380 37.13 54.86 -91.40
CA LEU A 380 37.20 54.33 -92.77
C LEU A 380 36.13 54.95 -93.67
N GLU A 381 34.88 55.07 -93.21
CA GLU A 381 33.78 55.75 -93.91
C GLU A 381 34.10 57.24 -94.12
N ALA A 382 34.74 57.91 -93.16
CA ALA A 382 35.24 59.29 -93.31
C ALA A 382 36.35 59.39 -94.38
N VAL A 383 37.24 58.40 -94.48
CA VAL A 383 38.26 58.33 -95.55
C VAL A 383 37.63 57.99 -96.91
N GLN A 384 36.59 57.15 -96.94
CA GLN A 384 35.92 56.71 -98.16
C GLN A 384 34.99 57.80 -98.73
N THR A 385 34.36 58.62 -97.86
CA THR A 385 33.67 59.87 -98.25
C THR A 385 34.64 60.94 -98.71
N HIS A 386 35.84 61.04 -98.12
CA HIS A 386 36.92 61.89 -98.64
C HIS A 386 37.43 61.44 -100.02
N LEU A 387 37.44 60.12 -100.31
CA LEU A 387 37.85 59.56 -101.60
C LEU A 387 36.78 59.69 -102.69
N SER A 388 35.49 59.74 -102.34
CA SER A 388 34.38 59.91 -103.28
C SER A 388 34.08 61.38 -103.62
N GLY A 389 34.77 62.34 -102.98
CA GLY A 389 34.69 63.78 -103.27
C GLY A 389 35.79 64.34 -104.18
N LEU A 390 36.69 63.51 -104.73
CA LEU A 390 37.79 63.95 -105.59
C LEU A 390 37.55 63.55 -107.05
N GLU A 391 36.82 64.40 -107.76
CA GLU A 391 37.09 64.60 -109.19
C GLU A 391 38.38 65.42 -109.33
N CYS A 392 39.23 65.01 -110.27
CA CYS A 392 40.39 65.71 -110.84
C CYS A 392 41.77 65.13 -110.46
N GLY A 393 42.58 64.96 -111.51
CA GLY A 393 43.78 64.15 -111.56
C GLY A 393 44.93 64.64 -110.68
N VAL A 394 45.57 63.68 -110.01
CA VAL A 394 46.90 63.82 -109.42
C VAL A 394 47.65 62.50 -109.65
N THR A 395 48.94 62.62 -109.97
CA THR A 395 49.84 61.55 -110.43
C THR A 395 50.18 60.50 -109.37
N MET A 396 50.30 59.25 -109.83
CA MET A 396 50.46 58.00 -109.05
C MET A 396 51.63 57.97 -108.04
N ASP A 397 52.67 58.81 -108.19
CA ASP A 397 53.88 58.75 -107.35
C ASP A 397 53.71 59.32 -105.93
N LEU A 398 52.78 60.26 -105.70
CA LEU A 398 52.57 60.83 -104.37
C LEU A 398 51.75 59.92 -103.44
N ILE A 399 50.97 59.01 -104.02
CA ILE A 399 50.10 58.05 -103.31
C ILE A 399 50.94 56.89 -102.75
N LEU A 400 51.96 56.43 -103.49
CA LEU A 400 52.83 55.33 -103.06
C LEU A 400 53.72 55.70 -101.86
N GLN A 401 54.19 56.94 -101.77
CA GLN A 401 54.98 57.42 -100.63
C GLN A 401 54.13 57.49 -99.35
N ARG A 402 52.88 57.97 -99.45
CA ARG A 402 51.98 58.12 -98.31
C ARG A 402 51.49 56.76 -97.78
N ILE A 403 51.17 55.82 -98.67
CA ILE A 403 50.79 54.45 -98.29
C ILE A 403 51.96 53.72 -97.60
N SER A 404 53.20 53.94 -98.04
CA SER A 404 54.38 53.32 -97.41
C SER A 404 54.62 53.80 -95.97
N ASP A 405 54.34 55.08 -95.69
CA ASP A 405 54.52 55.64 -94.34
C ASP A 405 53.36 55.27 -93.40
N THR A 406 52.13 55.15 -93.89
CA THR A 406 50.98 54.65 -93.10
C THR A 406 51.13 53.16 -92.77
N LEU A 407 51.53 52.33 -93.75
CA LEU A 407 51.75 50.88 -93.53
C LEU A 407 52.88 50.60 -92.54
N LYS A 408 53.89 51.48 -92.42
CA LYS A 408 54.99 51.31 -91.44
C LYS A 408 54.56 51.58 -90.00
N VAL A 409 53.57 52.44 -89.78
CA VAL A 409 53.01 52.69 -88.43
C VAL A 409 52.08 51.55 -88.03
N GLU A 410 51.26 51.08 -88.96
CA GLU A 410 50.27 50.01 -88.73
C GLU A 410 50.89 48.61 -88.57
N LEU A 411 52.05 48.37 -89.21
CA LEU A 411 52.84 47.14 -88.99
C LEU A 411 53.60 47.16 -87.66
N LYS A 412 53.84 48.32 -87.05
CA LYS A 412 54.54 48.41 -85.76
C LYS A 412 53.60 48.20 -84.57
N GLU A 413 52.35 48.67 -84.67
CA GLU A 413 51.30 48.36 -83.67
C GLU A 413 50.77 46.92 -83.75
N ARG A 414 50.84 46.26 -84.92
CA ARG A 414 50.48 44.84 -85.06
C ARG A 414 51.56 43.87 -84.60
N LEU A 415 52.82 44.28 -84.51
CA LEU A 415 53.93 43.43 -84.07
C LEU A 415 54.03 43.33 -82.53
N ASP A 416 53.56 44.34 -81.80
CA ASP A 416 53.51 44.32 -80.33
C ASP A 416 52.29 43.53 -79.77
N ASN A 417 51.34 43.15 -80.63
CA ASN A 417 50.15 42.36 -80.26
C ASN A 417 50.28 40.86 -80.63
N THR A 418 51.43 40.42 -81.14
CA THR A 418 51.72 39.02 -81.51
C THR A 418 52.61 38.30 -80.50
N GLU A 419 52.29 38.41 -79.21
CA GLU A 419 52.88 37.59 -78.14
C GLU A 419 51.85 36.77 -77.32
N LEU A 420 50.62 36.61 -77.83
CA LEU A 420 49.55 35.86 -77.14
C LEU A 420 48.92 34.75 -77.99
N ILE A 421 49.71 34.07 -78.82
CA ILE A 421 49.29 32.84 -79.50
C ILE A 421 50.23 31.70 -79.10
N SER A 422 50.14 31.30 -77.82
CA SER A 422 50.67 30.02 -77.34
C SER A 422 49.67 29.26 -76.44
N GLU A 423 48.39 29.66 -76.44
CA GLU A 423 47.36 29.06 -75.57
C GLU A 423 46.23 28.32 -76.32
N GLU A 424 46.34 28.16 -77.65
CA GLU A 424 45.33 27.42 -78.43
C GLU A 424 45.48 25.88 -78.39
N ASP A 425 46.57 25.35 -77.81
CA ASP A 425 46.81 23.90 -77.72
C ASP A 425 46.39 23.26 -76.37
N GLN A 426 45.75 24.02 -75.47
CA GLN A 426 45.27 23.52 -74.15
C GLN A 426 43.75 23.33 -74.04
N MET A 427 42.95 23.83 -74.98
CA MET A 427 41.48 23.72 -74.93
C MET A 427 40.96 22.36 -75.40
N SER A 428 41.59 21.73 -76.40
CA SER A 428 41.12 20.43 -76.90
C SER A 428 41.43 19.22 -75.99
N LYS A 429 42.30 19.37 -74.98
CA LYS A 429 42.61 18.29 -74.02
C LYS A 429 41.65 18.27 -72.82
N LYS A 430 41.14 19.43 -72.40
CA LYS A 430 40.16 19.55 -71.31
C LYS A 430 38.75 19.09 -71.71
N GLU A 431 38.36 19.23 -72.98
CA GLU A 431 37.05 18.79 -73.47
C GLU A 431 36.93 17.25 -73.58
N LEU A 432 38.05 16.55 -73.82
CA LEU A 432 38.11 15.08 -73.83
C LEU A 432 38.05 14.46 -72.43
N ASP A 433 38.66 15.09 -71.42
CA ASP A 433 38.60 14.63 -70.02
C ASP A 433 37.20 14.87 -69.39
N ASN A 434 36.48 15.91 -69.82
CA ASN A 434 35.14 16.23 -69.32
C ASN A 434 34.06 15.27 -69.88
N ALA A 435 34.23 14.78 -71.11
CA ALA A 435 33.38 13.74 -71.68
C ALA A 435 33.58 12.37 -70.97
N GLY A 436 34.82 12.02 -70.62
CA GLY A 436 35.13 10.81 -69.84
C GLY A 436 34.50 10.82 -68.44
N ASN A 437 34.54 11.96 -67.75
CA ASN A 437 33.91 12.13 -66.44
C ASN A 437 32.38 12.01 -66.51
N ASN A 438 31.72 12.62 -67.49
CA ASN A 438 30.27 12.48 -67.67
C ASN A 438 29.85 11.03 -67.93
N THR A 439 30.65 10.25 -68.67
CA THR A 439 30.39 8.82 -68.88
C THR A 439 30.47 8.01 -67.58
N ASN A 440 31.44 8.32 -66.72
CA ASN A 440 31.59 7.68 -65.41
C ASN A 440 30.46 8.07 -64.43
N SER A 441 30.03 9.33 -64.45
CA SER A 441 28.86 9.83 -63.68
C SER A 441 27.57 9.12 -64.11
N ILE A 442 27.36 8.96 -65.42
CA ILE A 442 26.21 8.22 -65.97
C ILE A 442 26.27 6.74 -65.59
N HIS A 443 27.47 6.13 -65.57
CA HIS A 443 27.62 4.73 -65.17
C HIS A 443 27.37 4.51 -63.68
N ARG A 444 27.75 5.47 -62.81
CA ARG A 444 27.40 5.47 -61.38
C ARG A 444 25.91 5.66 -61.16
N LEU A 445 25.28 6.61 -61.85
CA LEU A 445 23.82 6.81 -61.79
C LEU A 445 23.05 5.57 -62.27
N LYS A 446 23.49 4.91 -63.33
CA LYS A 446 22.91 3.62 -63.77
C LYS A 446 23.05 2.52 -62.72
N ALA A 447 24.19 2.43 -62.03
CA ALA A 447 24.39 1.47 -60.95
C ALA A 447 23.49 1.77 -59.74
N THR A 448 23.35 3.03 -59.35
CA THR A 448 22.45 3.47 -58.26
C THR A 448 20.98 3.19 -58.61
N ILE A 449 20.55 3.46 -59.85
CA ILE A 449 19.19 3.15 -60.32
C ILE A 449 18.94 1.63 -60.33
N ALA A 450 19.92 0.82 -60.72
CA ALA A 450 19.81 -0.63 -60.67
C ALA A 450 19.63 -1.14 -59.23
N MET A 451 20.41 -0.61 -58.28
CA MET A 451 20.34 -0.97 -56.87
C MET A 451 19.02 -0.51 -56.22
N GLN A 452 18.50 0.66 -56.60
CA GLN A 452 17.17 1.14 -56.18
C GLN A 452 16.03 0.27 -56.73
N ASN A 453 16.12 -0.18 -57.99
CA ASN A 453 15.13 -1.08 -58.58
C ASN A 453 15.14 -2.46 -57.91
N GLU A 454 16.31 -2.97 -57.51
CA GLU A 454 16.44 -4.23 -56.77
C GLU A 454 15.89 -4.12 -55.33
N MET A 455 16.13 -2.98 -54.67
CA MET A 455 15.54 -2.69 -53.35
C MET A 455 14.01 -2.53 -53.41
N LEU A 456 13.48 -1.89 -54.46
CA LEU A 456 12.04 -1.80 -54.70
C LEU A 456 11.41 -3.18 -55.00
N ALA A 457 12.12 -4.06 -55.72
CA ALA A 457 11.67 -5.42 -55.94
C ALA A 457 11.60 -6.21 -54.62
N SER A 458 12.62 -6.09 -53.76
CA SER A 458 12.63 -6.71 -52.43
C SER A 458 11.53 -6.18 -51.51
N MET A 459 11.24 -4.88 -51.55
CA MET A 459 10.12 -4.30 -50.78
C MET A 459 8.77 -4.82 -51.27
N ARG A 460 8.55 -4.89 -52.59
CA ARG A 460 7.32 -5.45 -53.18
C ARG A 460 7.11 -6.93 -52.85
N GLU A 461 8.20 -7.69 -52.69
CA GLU A 461 8.12 -9.09 -52.28
C GLU A 461 7.74 -9.23 -50.80
N LYS A 462 8.27 -8.37 -49.92
CA LYS A 462 7.83 -8.26 -48.52
C LYS A 462 6.38 -7.79 -48.38
N GLU A 463 5.93 -6.86 -49.22
CA GLU A 463 4.52 -6.43 -49.26
C GLU A 463 3.60 -7.59 -49.62
N ARG A 464 3.96 -8.40 -50.63
CA ARG A 464 3.20 -9.62 -50.96
C ARG A 464 3.20 -10.66 -49.84
N GLU A 465 4.31 -10.82 -49.13
CA GLU A 465 4.41 -11.75 -47.99
C GLU A 465 3.49 -11.27 -46.84
N ASN A 466 3.48 -9.97 -46.57
CA ASN A 466 2.59 -9.36 -45.58
C ASN A 466 1.11 -9.46 -46.00
N GLU A 467 0.78 -9.28 -47.27
CA GLU A 467 -0.58 -9.48 -47.80
C GLU A 467 -1.05 -10.93 -47.59
N LYS A 468 -0.21 -11.93 -47.90
CA LYS A 468 -0.53 -13.34 -47.64
C LYS A 468 -0.76 -13.62 -46.15
N GLN A 469 0.08 -13.07 -45.27
CA GLN A 469 -0.10 -13.22 -43.81
C GLN A 469 -1.41 -12.58 -43.34
N ASN A 470 -1.78 -11.43 -43.91
CA ASN A 470 -3.00 -10.73 -43.57
C ASN A 470 -4.25 -11.44 -44.11
N GLU A 471 -4.18 -12.05 -45.30
CA GLU A 471 -5.23 -12.95 -45.83
C GLU A 471 -5.41 -14.19 -44.94
N GLN A 472 -4.30 -14.76 -44.45
CA GLN A 472 -4.33 -15.92 -43.58
C GLN A 472 -4.93 -15.59 -42.20
N LEU A 473 -4.61 -14.42 -41.64
CA LEU A 473 -5.22 -13.91 -40.41
C LEU A 473 -6.72 -13.62 -40.59
N ASN A 474 -7.11 -13.04 -41.72
CA ASN A 474 -8.52 -12.81 -42.06
C ASN A 474 -9.30 -14.12 -42.25
N ALA A 475 -8.66 -15.18 -42.76
CA ALA A 475 -9.27 -16.50 -42.85
C ALA A 475 -9.50 -17.13 -41.47
N GLU A 476 -8.56 -16.99 -40.52
CA GLU A 476 -8.73 -17.41 -39.12
C GLU A 476 -9.87 -16.62 -38.44
N LEU A 477 -9.94 -15.30 -38.64
CA LEU A 477 -11.04 -14.47 -38.14
C LEU A 477 -12.41 -14.93 -38.66
N ARG A 478 -12.51 -15.31 -39.94
CA ARG A 478 -13.76 -15.89 -40.49
C ARG A 478 -14.13 -17.22 -39.86
N LYS A 479 -13.16 -18.06 -39.50
CA LYS A 479 -13.43 -19.32 -38.78
C LYS A 479 -13.98 -19.05 -37.38
N VAL A 480 -13.41 -18.08 -36.66
CA VAL A 480 -13.89 -17.66 -35.34
C VAL A 480 -15.30 -17.08 -35.42
N GLN A 481 -15.55 -16.22 -36.43
CA GLN A 481 -16.88 -15.67 -36.69
C GLN A 481 -17.91 -16.79 -36.97
N ALA A 482 -17.55 -17.77 -37.80
CA ALA A 482 -18.41 -18.92 -38.11
C ALA A 482 -18.63 -19.88 -36.91
N VAL A 483 -17.79 -19.82 -35.87
CA VAL A 483 -18.02 -20.54 -34.60
C VAL A 483 -18.98 -19.74 -33.71
N MET A 484 -18.86 -18.40 -33.69
CA MET A 484 -19.83 -17.53 -33.00
C MET A 484 -21.22 -17.62 -33.63
N ASP A 485 -21.32 -17.65 -34.96
CA ASP A 485 -22.61 -17.78 -35.66
C ASP A 485 -23.25 -19.16 -35.39
N ARG A 486 -22.45 -20.24 -35.30
CA ARG A 486 -22.94 -21.57 -34.88
C ARG A 486 -23.39 -21.64 -33.41
N LEU A 487 -22.86 -20.78 -32.56
CA LEU A 487 -23.31 -20.63 -31.18
C LEU A 487 -24.56 -19.75 -31.08
N GLY A 488 -24.80 -18.86 -32.06
CA GLY A 488 -26.02 -18.08 -32.21
C GLY A 488 -27.19 -18.86 -32.80
N ASP A 489 -26.96 -19.67 -33.83
CA ASP A 489 -28.02 -20.44 -34.53
C ASP A 489 -28.64 -21.57 -33.68
N ASN A 490 -28.01 -21.98 -32.58
CA ASN A 490 -28.60 -22.91 -31.62
C ASN A 490 -29.70 -22.28 -30.74
N THR A 491 -30.03 -21.00 -30.93
CA THR A 491 -31.08 -20.31 -30.17
C THR A 491 -32.36 -19.99 -30.94
N GLU A 492 -32.47 -20.35 -32.23
CA GLU A 492 -33.68 -20.03 -33.02
C GLU A 492 -34.56 -21.23 -33.42
N ASP A 493 -34.15 -22.47 -33.20
CA ASP A 493 -34.92 -23.65 -33.64
C ASP A 493 -35.48 -24.47 -32.47
N SER A 494 -36.34 -23.85 -31.64
CA SER A 494 -37.25 -24.57 -30.72
C SER A 494 -38.42 -23.69 -30.24
N HIS A 495 -39.05 -22.93 -31.14
CA HIS A 495 -40.38 -22.37 -30.90
C HIS A 495 -41.47 -23.33 -31.38
N SER A 496 -41.81 -24.34 -30.56
CA SER A 496 -43.17 -24.91 -30.53
C SER A 496 -43.34 -25.94 -29.41
N GLN A 497 -43.45 -25.48 -28.16
CA GLN A 497 -44.24 -26.11 -27.08
C GLN A 497 -43.89 -25.48 -25.73
N VAL A 498 -44.17 -24.19 -25.58
CA VAL A 498 -44.21 -23.53 -24.27
C VAL A 498 -45.68 -23.38 -23.93
N ASN A 499 -46.15 -24.13 -22.92
CA ASN A 499 -47.27 -23.70 -22.09
C ASN A 499 -47.39 -24.45 -20.75
N ASN A 500 -46.39 -25.20 -20.29
CA ASN A 500 -46.48 -25.92 -19.00
C ASN A 500 -45.18 -25.91 -18.14
N ARG A 501 -44.20 -25.03 -18.37
CA ARG A 501 -42.91 -25.04 -17.63
C ARG A 501 -42.51 -23.73 -16.93
N GLU A 502 -43.34 -22.70 -16.94
CA GLU A 502 -42.96 -21.39 -16.38
C GLU A 502 -42.93 -21.32 -14.83
N SER A 503 -43.28 -22.40 -14.13
CA SER A 503 -43.26 -22.41 -12.66
C SER A 503 -41.96 -22.95 -12.04
N GLU A 504 -41.21 -23.81 -12.74
CA GLU A 504 -40.02 -24.48 -12.17
C GLU A 504 -38.72 -23.71 -12.46
N ASP A 505 -38.63 -23.01 -13.59
CA ASP A 505 -37.42 -22.27 -13.99
C ASP A 505 -37.17 -20.99 -13.16
N SER A 506 -38.22 -20.41 -12.55
CA SER A 506 -38.09 -19.22 -11.69
C SER A 506 -37.41 -19.52 -10.34
N GLU A 507 -37.60 -20.73 -9.81
CA GLU A 507 -36.95 -21.15 -8.56
C GLU A 507 -35.49 -21.57 -8.78
N VAL A 508 -35.20 -22.21 -9.92
CA VAL A 508 -33.85 -22.60 -10.30
C VAL A 508 -32.97 -21.37 -10.57
N LEU A 509 -33.51 -20.35 -11.26
CA LEU A 509 -32.81 -19.08 -11.49
C LEU A 509 -32.50 -18.33 -10.19
N LYS A 510 -33.45 -18.28 -9.23
CA LYS A 510 -33.22 -17.66 -7.92
C LYS A 510 -32.15 -18.38 -7.11
N LYS A 511 -32.12 -19.72 -7.20
CA LYS A 511 -31.12 -20.54 -6.50
C LYS A 511 -29.72 -20.36 -7.10
N LEU A 512 -29.61 -20.38 -8.44
CA LEU A 512 -28.35 -20.13 -9.14
C LEU A 512 -27.82 -18.70 -8.90
N GLN A 513 -28.71 -17.71 -8.80
CA GLN A 513 -28.34 -16.33 -8.49
C GLN A 513 -27.85 -16.16 -7.04
N TRP A 514 -28.44 -16.88 -6.10
CA TRP A 514 -27.98 -16.94 -4.70
C TRP A 514 -26.60 -17.60 -4.58
N ASP A 515 -26.40 -18.73 -5.26
CA ASP A 515 -25.13 -19.47 -5.24
C ASP A 515 -24.01 -18.67 -5.91
N ALA A 516 -24.31 -17.93 -6.99
CA ALA A 516 -23.36 -17.02 -7.62
C ALA A 516 -22.92 -15.87 -6.68
N GLN A 517 -23.85 -15.31 -5.90
CA GLN A 517 -23.53 -14.27 -4.90
C GLN A 517 -22.69 -14.79 -3.73
N GLN A 518 -22.89 -16.03 -3.30
CA GLN A 518 -22.06 -16.65 -2.26
C GLN A 518 -20.65 -16.96 -2.76
N ASN A 519 -20.53 -17.45 -4.00
CA ASN A 519 -19.23 -17.69 -4.63
C ASN A 519 -18.45 -16.38 -4.85
N GLU A 520 -19.09 -15.28 -5.22
CA GLU A 520 -18.42 -13.98 -5.36
C GLU A 520 -17.87 -13.45 -4.00
N LYS A 521 -18.60 -13.69 -2.90
CA LYS A 521 -18.12 -13.37 -1.54
C LYS A 521 -16.94 -14.25 -1.11
N GLN A 522 -16.98 -15.54 -1.44
CA GLN A 522 -15.85 -16.44 -1.15
C GLN A 522 -14.61 -16.09 -1.98
N LEU A 523 -14.77 -15.70 -3.25
CA LEU A 523 -13.66 -15.20 -4.06
C LEU A 523 -13.07 -13.89 -3.51
N ARG A 524 -13.88 -12.93 -3.06
CA ARG A 524 -13.38 -11.70 -2.42
C ARG A 524 -12.57 -12.00 -1.17
N ASN A 525 -13.07 -12.86 -0.29
CA ASN A 525 -12.33 -13.29 0.90
C ASN A 525 -11.05 -14.05 0.54
N GLY A 526 -11.05 -14.84 -0.54
CA GLY A 526 -9.85 -15.51 -1.05
C GLY A 526 -8.80 -14.53 -1.60
N VAL A 527 -9.24 -13.48 -2.30
CA VAL A 527 -8.35 -12.41 -2.81
C VAL A 527 -7.70 -11.63 -1.67
N ASP A 528 -8.44 -11.35 -0.60
CA ASP A 528 -7.90 -10.66 0.59
C ASP A 528 -6.84 -11.52 1.30
N VAL A 529 -7.05 -12.84 1.40
CA VAL A 529 -6.06 -13.78 1.96
C VAL A 529 -4.81 -13.87 1.07
N VAL A 530 -4.98 -13.87 -0.25
CA VAL A 530 -3.84 -13.86 -1.20
C VAL A 530 -3.05 -12.55 -1.08
N ALA A 531 -3.71 -11.40 -1.01
CA ALA A 531 -3.05 -10.11 -0.80
C ALA A 531 -2.29 -10.05 0.54
N GLN A 532 -2.82 -10.70 1.57
CA GLN A 532 -2.18 -10.79 2.89
C GLN A 532 -0.94 -11.70 2.88
N ILE A 533 -0.98 -12.80 2.12
CA ILE A 533 0.17 -13.69 1.91
C ILE A 533 1.25 -12.99 1.06
N GLU A 534 0.86 -12.26 0.01
CA GLU A 534 1.80 -11.48 -0.82
C GLU A 534 2.52 -10.39 -0.01
N ALA A 535 1.81 -9.72 0.91
CA ALA A 535 2.40 -8.75 1.83
C ALA A 535 3.40 -9.40 2.80
N GLN A 536 3.11 -10.61 3.30
CA GLN A 536 4.03 -11.37 4.15
C GLN A 536 5.27 -11.84 3.38
N LEU A 537 5.11 -12.24 2.13
CA LEU A 537 6.21 -12.68 1.26
C LEU A 537 7.15 -11.51 0.91
N SER A 538 6.60 -10.31 0.69
CA SER A 538 7.40 -9.10 0.44
C SER A 538 8.24 -8.69 1.66
N LYS A 539 7.69 -8.89 2.87
CA LYS A 539 8.38 -8.64 4.14
C LYS A 539 9.54 -9.63 4.35
N LEU A 540 9.31 -10.92 4.12
CA LEU A 540 10.35 -11.95 4.20
C LEU A 540 11.46 -11.76 3.15
N GLN A 541 11.15 -11.24 1.97
CA GLN A 541 12.14 -10.90 0.94
C GLN A 541 12.98 -9.66 1.30
N GLN A 542 12.44 -8.72 2.07
CA GLN A 542 13.23 -7.62 2.66
C GLN A 542 14.16 -8.13 3.77
N ASP A 543 13.67 -9.06 4.60
CA ASP A 543 14.46 -9.67 5.66
C ASP A 543 15.59 -10.56 5.10
N GLU A 544 15.37 -11.28 3.99
CA GLU A 544 16.41 -12.07 3.31
C GLU A 544 17.53 -11.19 2.72
N LYS A 545 17.18 -9.99 2.21
CA LYS A 545 18.16 -9.01 1.71
C LYS A 545 18.97 -8.36 2.83
N PHE A 546 18.39 -8.23 4.02
CA PHE A 546 19.07 -7.76 5.23
C PHE A 546 20.09 -8.79 5.74
N VAL A 547 19.80 -10.08 5.61
CA VAL A 547 20.68 -11.18 6.04
C VAL A 547 21.85 -11.43 5.07
N ARG A 548 21.73 -11.08 3.78
CA ARG A 548 22.81 -11.28 2.78
C ARG A 548 23.98 -10.29 2.88
N ASN A 549 23.82 -9.16 3.56
CA ASN A 549 24.83 -8.10 3.61
C ASN A 549 25.25 -7.82 5.07
N GLY A 550 26.32 -8.47 5.56
CA GLY A 550 27.05 -7.95 6.73
C GLY A 550 27.75 -8.99 7.63
N PRO A 551 29.09 -9.06 7.62
CA PRO A 551 29.87 -9.82 8.61
C PRO A 551 29.84 -9.23 10.04
N GLU A 552 29.23 -8.06 10.26
CA GLU A 552 29.09 -7.43 11.59
C GLU A 552 27.99 -8.07 12.47
N SER A 553 26.99 -8.73 11.89
CA SER A 553 25.90 -9.39 12.65
C SER A 553 26.38 -10.64 13.40
N LEU A 554 27.41 -11.33 12.92
CA LEU A 554 27.96 -12.52 13.59
C LEU A 554 28.64 -12.17 14.92
N ALA A 555 29.40 -11.07 14.98
CA ALA A 555 30.07 -10.62 16.20
C ALA A 555 29.07 -10.17 17.29
N VAL A 556 27.96 -9.55 16.88
CA VAL A 556 26.88 -9.14 17.81
C VAL A 556 26.12 -10.36 18.34
N LEU A 557 25.84 -11.34 17.48
CA LEU A 557 25.18 -12.58 17.88
C LEU A 557 26.08 -13.46 18.78
N GLU A 558 27.38 -13.54 18.51
CA GLU A 558 28.35 -14.21 19.38
C GLU A 558 28.47 -13.52 20.75
N GLY A 559 28.48 -12.19 20.79
CA GLY A 559 28.45 -11.42 22.03
C GLY A 559 27.17 -11.60 22.84
N GLN A 560 26.02 -11.70 22.18
CA GLN A 560 24.73 -11.99 22.82
C GLN A 560 24.65 -13.43 23.33
N LEU A 561 25.21 -14.40 22.58
CA LEU A 561 25.29 -15.80 22.99
C LEU A 561 26.15 -15.97 24.25
N ALA A 562 27.31 -15.30 24.32
CA ALA A 562 28.18 -15.32 25.48
C ALA A 562 27.50 -14.72 26.74
N LYS A 563 26.72 -13.65 26.56
CA LYS A 563 25.97 -13.02 27.65
C LYS A 563 24.84 -13.91 28.17
N LEU A 564 24.11 -14.58 27.26
CA LEU A 564 23.08 -15.55 27.64
C LEU A 564 23.66 -16.79 28.34
N GLN A 565 24.84 -17.25 27.93
CA GLN A 565 25.55 -18.35 28.62
C GLN A 565 26.04 -17.94 30.02
N GLN A 566 26.43 -16.68 30.21
CA GLN A 566 26.77 -16.11 31.52
C GLN A 566 25.53 -16.04 32.43
N ASP A 567 24.42 -15.53 31.92
CA ASP A 567 23.16 -15.40 32.67
C ASP A 567 22.58 -16.78 33.03
N GLN A 568 22.71 -17.77 32.15
CA GLN A 568 22.35 -19.16 32.45
C GLN A 568 23.18 -19.74 33.61
N LYS A 569 24.48 -19.45 33.69
CA LYS A 569 25.33 -19.88 34.81
C LYS A 569 24.95 -19.22 36.14
N VAL A 570 24.50 -17.96 36.10
CA VAL A 570 24.10 -17.21 37.31
C VAL A 570 22.74 -17.69 37.84
N LEU A 571 21.84 -18.14 36.96
CA LEU A 571 20.50 -18.61 37.34
C LEU A 571 20.45 -20.08 37.76
N GLN A 572 21.45 -20.89 37.38
CA GLN A 572 21.51 -22.32 37.70
C GLN A 572 21.43 -22.65 39.20
N PRO A 573 22.13 -21.95 40.12
CA PRO A 573 22.09 -22.25 41.56
C PRO A 573 20.72 -21.98 42.18
N ALA A 574 20.02 -20.93 41.73
CA ALA A 574 18.68 -20.59 42.19
C ALA A 574 17.63 -21.60 41.71
N LEU A 575 17.83 -22.15 40.51
CA LEU A 575 16.99 -23.24 39.99
C LEU A 575 17.22 -24.54 40.77
N ASP A 576 18.47 -24.85 41.10
CA ASP A 576 18.81 -26.04 41.90
C ASP A 576 18.27 -25.94 43.33
N GLU A 577 18.32 -24.75 43.96
CA GLU A 577 17.71 -24.49 45.28
C GLU A 577 16.18 -24.63 45.24
N ARG A 578 15.53 -24.11 44.19
CA ARG A 578 14.08 -24.28 43.96
C ARG A 578 13.70 -25.75 43.77
N ASN A 579 14.49 -26.52 43.02
CA ASN A 579 14.24 -27.94 42.81
C ASN A 579 14.40 -28.74 44.11
N GLU A 580 15.37 -28.37 44.95
CA GLU A 580 15.52 -28.97 46.28
C GLU A 580 14.35 -28.65 47.22
N GLN A 581 13.83 -27.42 47.17
CA GLN A 581 12.63 -27.04 47.91
C GLN A 581 11.40 -27.82 47.45
N CYS A 582 11.21 -27.99 46.13
CA CYS A 582 10.13 -28.82 45.60
C CYS A 582 10.23 -30.27 46.11
N LYS A 583 11.43 -30.88 46.08
CA LYS A 583 11.64 -32.23 46.62
C LYS A 583 11.28 -32.35 48.10
N ARG A 584 11.67 -31.35 48.91
CA ARG A 584 11.30 -31.31 50.35
C ARG A 584 9.79 -31.22 50.55
N LEU A 585 9.10 -30.40 49.76
CA LEU A 585 7.64 -30.27 49.84
C LEU A 585 6.92 -31.55 49.38
N THR A 586 7.40 -32.21 48.32
CA THR A 586 6.85 -33.49 47.87
C THR A 586 6.95 -34.54 48.96
N HIS A 587 8.10 -34.66 49.62
CA HIS A 587 8.25 -35.60 50.73
C HIS A 587 7.33 -35.28 51.91
N LYS A 588 7.12 -33.99 52.22
CA LYS A 588 6.17 -33.53 53.25
C LYS A 588 4.73 -33.93 52.93
N VAL A 589 4.36 -33.90 51.64
CA VAL A 589 3.03 -34.30 51.19
C VAL A 589 2.86 -35.81 51.33
N GLU A 590 3.86 -36.61 50.95
CA GLU A 590 3.85 -38.06 51.16
C GLU A 590 3.70 -38.43 52.65
N GLU A 591 4.43 -37.77 53.55
CA GLU A 591 4.28 -37.98 55.01
C GLU A 591 2.84 -37.68 55.49
N LEU A 592 2.24 -36.57 55.02
CA LEU A 592 0.87 -36.20 55.40
C LEU A 592 -0.18 -37.17 54.83
N GLU A 593 0.05 -37.71 53.63
CA GLU A 593 -0.82 -38.74 53.05
C GLU A 593 -0.80 -40.01 53.89
N GLU A 594 0.38 -40.44 54.37
CA GLU A 594 0.50 -41.58 55.29
C GLU A 594 -0.22 -41.31 56.63
N GLU A 595 -0.08 -40.11 57.21
CA GLU A 595 -0.80 -39.73 58.43
C GLU A 595 -2.33 -39.76 58.24
N ILE A 596 -2.84 -39.29 57.09
CA ILE A 596 -4.27 -39.32 56.77
C ILE A 596 -4.78 -40.77 56.66
N VAL A 597 -4.00 -41.67 56.06
CA VAL A 597 -4.36 -43.10 55.99
C VAL A 597 -4.46 -43.70 57.39
N MET A 598 -3.48 -43.45 58.24
CA MET A 598 -3.48 -43.90 59.65
C MET A 598 -4.67 -43.35 60.44
N LEU A 599 -5.03 -42.08 60.24
CA LEU A 599 -6.20 -41.46 60.87
C LEU A 599 -7.52 -42.07 60.39
N ARG A 600 -7.65 -42.39 59.09
CA ARG A 600 -8.83 -43.09 58.55
C ARG A 600 -8.99 -44.48 59.15
N GLU A 601 -7.90 -45.21 59.32
CA GLU A 601 -7.93 -46.54 59.91
C GLU A 601 -8.34 -46.49 61.40
N ARG A 602 -7.79 -45.55 62.19
CA ARG A 602 -8.24 -45.31 63.57
C ARG A 602 -9.70 -44.89 63.66
N PHE A 603 -10.16 -44.03 62.75
CA PHE A 603 -11.56 -43.62 62.71
C PHE A 603 -12.48 -44.80 62.39
N SER A 604 -12.08 -45.69 61.47
CA SER A 604 -12.77 -46.93 61.17
C SER A 604 -12.88 -47.83 62.41
N GLN A 605 -11.78 -48.02 63.15
CA GLN A 605 -11.75 -48.81 64.39
C GLN A 605 -12.68 -48.22 65.47
N CYS A 606 -12.62 -46.91 65.72
CA CYS A 606 -13.54 -46.23 66.62
C CYS A 606 -15.01 -46.40 66.21
N ASN A 607 -15.29 -46.41 64.91
CA ASN A 607 -16.66 -46.59 64.42
C ASN A 607 -17.15 -48.03 64.64
N VAL A 608 -16.28 -49.03 64.46
CA VAL A 608 -16.57 -50.43 64.81
C VAL A 608 -16.83 -50.57 66.32
N GLU A 609 -15.98 -50.01 67.17
CA GLU A 609 -16.19 -50.01 68.63
C GLU A 609 -17.53 -49.34 69.02
N ARG A 610 -17.86 -48.21 68.36
CA ARG A 610 -19.15 -47.55 68.54
C ARG A 610 -20.32 -48.44 68.16
N THR A 611 -20.21 -49.21 67.07
CA THR A 611 -21.25 -50.17 66.66
C THR A 611 -21.41 -51.31 67.66
N ILE A 612 -20.31 -51.84 68.21
CA ILE A 612 -20.33 -52.88 69.25
C ILE A 612 -21.00 -52.35 70.52
N LEU A 613 -20.57 -51.18 71.01
CA LEU A 613 -21.15 -50.55 72.21
C LEU A 613 -22.65 -50.27 72.04
N SER A 614 -23.08 -49.83 70.85
CA SER A 614 -24.50 -49.60 70.56
C SER A 614 -25.30 -50.89 70.36
N GLN A 615 -24.65 -52.01 70.02
CA GLN A 615 -25.25 -53.35 70.04
C GLN A 615 -25.41 -53.85 71.49
N ASP A 616 -24.39 -53.70 72.32
CA ASP A 616 -24.39 -54.09 73.73
C ASP A 616 -25.42 -53.30 74.54
N LEU A 617 -25.55 -52.00 74.24
CA LEU A 617 -26.55 -51.15 74.88
C LEU A 617 -27.99 -51.57 74.50
N ARG A 618 -28.21 -52.01 73.26
CA ARG A 618 -29.47 -52.61 72.82
C ARG A 618 -29.73 -53.97 73.48
N ASN A 619 -28.71 -54.81 73.62
CA ASN A 619 -28.82 -56.10 74.31
C ASN A 619 -29.11 -55.91 75.81
N LEU A 620 -28.51 -54.92 76.47
CA LEU A 620 -28.80 -54.55 77.85
C LEU A 620 -30.23 -54.01 78.01
N GLN A 621 -30.70 -53.19 77.08
CA GLN A 621 -32.09 -52.75 77.04
C GLN A 621 -33.06 -53.94 76.87
N ALA A 622 -32.74 -54.90 76.00
CA ALA A 622 -33.52 -56.13 75.84
C ALA A 622 -33.49 -57.02 77.10
N CYS A 623 -32.34 -57.18 77.77
CA CYS A 623 -32.24 -57.87 79.05
C CYS A 623 -33.00 -57.16 80.18
N SER A 624 -33.04 -55.82 80.18
CA SER A 624 -33.85 -55.04 81.14
C SER A 624 -35.35 -55.28 80.95
N SER A 625 -35.80 -55.47 79.70
CA SER A 625 -37.18 -55.84 79.40
C SER A 625 -37.52 -57.30 79.74
N GLN A 626 -36.55 -58.21 79.75
CA GLN A 626 -36.73 -59.59 80.24
C GLN A 626 -36.62 -59.72 81.77
N THR A 627 -35.85 -58.87 82.44
CA THR A 627 -35.79 -58.83 83.91
C THR A 627 -37.00 -58.14 84.54
N ALA A 628 -37.75 -57.33 83.79
CA ALA A 628 -39.08 -56.87 84.21
C ALA A 628 -40.10 -58.03 84.40
N ALA A 629 -39.82 -59.23 83.87
CA ALA A 629 -40.63 -60.43 84.07
C ALA A 629 -40.11 -61.35 85.20
N SER A 630 -39.05 -60.99 85.92
CA SER A 630 -38.44 -61.82 86.97
C SER A 630 -38.10 -61.01 88.23
N ARG A 631 -39.05 -61.05 89.17
CA ARG A 631 -38.89 -60.83 90.64
C ARG A 631 -38.58 -59.38 91.06
N ILE A 632 -39.51 -58.64 91.67
CA ILE A 632 -39.88 -58.72 93.10
C ILE A 632 -38.64 -59.08 93.95
N ILE A 633 -38.13 -58.14 94.74
CA ILE A 633 -36.85 -58.10 95.51
C ILE A 633 -35.82 -57.23 94.76
N MET A 634 -35.34 -56.08 95.22
CA MET A 634 -35.48 -55.37 96.48
C MET A 634 -34.95 -53.93 96.22
N PRO A 635 -35.68 -52.87 96.59
CA PRO A 635 -35.25 -51.47 96.48
C PRO A 635 -34.01 -51.08 97.32
N GLY A 636 -33.28 -52.02 97.92
CA GLY A 636 -32.09 -51.76 98.73
C GLY A 636 -30.81 -51.46 97.93
N LEU A 637 -30.65 -52.02 96.72
CA LEU A 637 -29.45 -51.80 95.90
C LEU A 637 -29.40 -50.40 95.28
N VAL A 638 -30.56 -49.82 94.97
CA VAL A 638 -30.68 -48.45 94.45
C VAL A 638 -30.37 -47.42 95.54
N VAL A 639 -30.76 -47.69 96.79
CA VAL A 639 -30.40 -46.84 97.94
C VAL A 639 -28.91 -46.93 98.26
N MET A 640 -28.30 -48.13 98.18
CA MET A 640 -26.85 -48.29 98.35
C MET A 640 -26.04 -47.59 97.24
N PHE A 641 -26.48 -47.67 95.98
CA PHE A 641 -25.81 -46.97 94.88
C PHE A 641 -25.97 -45.44 94.99
N ALA A 642 -27.13 -44.95 95.45
CA ALA A 642 -27.34 -43.53 95.70
C ALA A 642 -26.45 -43.02 96.85
N ILE A 643 -26.23 -43.79 97.91
CA ILE A 643 -25.33 -43.41 99.02
C ILE A 643 -23.87 -43.40 98.57
N ILE A 644 -23.44 -44.36 97.73
CA ILE A 644 -22.06 -44.41 97.22
C ILE A 644 -21.79 -43.25 96.25
N VAL A 645 -22.74 -42.92 95.38
CA VAL A 645 -22.62 -41.76 94.46
C VAL A 645 -22.67 -40.43 95.22
N PHE A 646 -23.44 -40.34 96.31
CA PHE A 646 -23.48 -39.15 97.16
C PHE A 646 -22.17 -38.94 97.94
N PHE A 647 -21.49 -40.01 98.36
CA PHE A 647 -20.16 -39.91 99.00
C PHE A 647 -19.03 -39.64 98.00
N TRP A 648 -19.16 -40.05 96.73
CA TRP A 648 -18.14 -39.87 95.70
C TRP A 648 -18.14 -38.47 95.06
N LEU A 649 -19.26 -37.73 95.14
CA LEU A 649 -19.40 -36.36 94.65
C LEU A 649 -19.04 -35.29 95.70
N HIS A 650 -18.76 -35.67 96.94
CA HIS A 650 -18.51 -34.74 98.05
C HIS A 650 -17.08 -34.81 98.62
N PHE A 651 -16.19 -35.57 97.98
CA PHE A 651 -14.74 -35.57 98.14
C PHE A 651 -14.11 -35.20 96.79
#